data_AF-A0A6N2LN08-F1
#
_entry.id   AF-A0A6N2LN08-F1
#
_cell.length_a   1.000
_cell.length_b   1.000
_cell.length_c   1.000
_cell.angle_alpha   90.00
_cell.angle_beta   90.00
_cell.angle_gamma   90.00
#
_symmetry.space_group_name_H-M   'P 1'
#
loop_
_entity.id
_entity.type
_entity.pdbx_description
1 polymer ?
#
loop_
_entity_poly.entity_id
_entity_poly.type
_entity_poly.pdbx_seq_one_letter_code
_entity_poly.pdbx_strand_id
1 'polypeptide(L)'
;MSYNYQVQKLSVRLAILYMKMDTWRFFQLLFLACSTCVVMACNDDFTSAVGDPGMRRDGLRVAIEAWNQCNEVGEEAVDMGSPRMADCFDVGHSTSSVNLTHKVSEDENRLGLLNGTYGRIKTRSYDRYAPKKELYLGKKCQVKDFPRPWQFWMIMLKSGNMDTLAARCPENGKKSEPFAPESRFPCFGEGCMNMPKMYHNYTGVHGNNTLRGSFYGTWDLDANVKNGVVDNSTSYFNVTWQKELGKGSWVFHHYLKTSSKYPWLMLYLRSDATKGFSGGYHYQTRGMSKIVPKSPNFKVKFKLNITQGGGPRGQFYLMDIGSCWKNDGSPCNGDVISDVTRYSEMVINPETESWCSPEKVAGCPPYHTFPNGTRVHRTNNASFPFDAYHMYCAPGNALHLEEPYNLCDAYSNPQPQEILQIIPHPVWGHYGYPTKKGEGWIGDPRSWELDVGKLSQSLYFYQDPGTKPVERHWPSIDLGTEIYISNDQVAEWTVSDFDILRKQIKKEILHLQPVSMAMSPLLDDDTTLFDVNLDGTSTSEDGGYEPIPAPKTKSKKPPPYSRFTQQELPACKPIITPKLVIASFTFIAIIFVPIGIAALSASNKVVEIEERYDRECIPPIYSDHILQYIQSVGTDKTCTRRLTVPKHMKSPVFIYYQLTDFYQNYRIYKSSRSNLQLKSKADEGSELKNCGSVQTVGDEPIVPCGLVAWSMFNDTYSFSVKDKALIVNKMNIAWESDKKGRFGSDVYPKNFQAGGVIGGARLNSSIPLSEQDDLIVWMRPAPLRNFRKLYGRIDVDLEANEEIKVEIKNNYNSYGYGGEKLLVLSTTSAFGGKSKFLGIAYLTIGGFCFLFAIVFAIIHCFKRRDIGDTAYLSWNRSPVGYYIK
;
A
#
# COMPACT_ATOMS: atom_id res chain seq x y z
N MET A 1 28.24 60.32 7.40
CA MET A 1 27.40 59.63 8.40
C MET A 1 25.88 59.62 8.11
N SER A 2 25.40 59.89 6.88
CA SER A 2 23.95 59.84 6.58
C SER A 2 23.52 58.73 5.58
N TYR A 3 24.48 58.03 4.94
CA TYR A 3 24.16 57.03 3.90
C TYR A 3 23.98 55.60 4.45
N ASN A 4 24.67 55.23 5.54
CA ASN A 4 24.59 53.88 6.12
C ASN A 4 23.33 53.62 6.98
N TYR A 5 22.60 54.66 7.39
CA TYR A 5 21.40 54.51 8.21
C TYR A 5 20.13 54.25 7.37
N GLN A 6 20.14 54.59 6.06
CA GLN A 6 19.03 54.34 5.14
C GLN A 6 19.07 52.93 4.53
N VAL A 7 20.26 52.36 4.30
CA VAL A 7 20.42 51.01 3.73
C VAL A 7 20.05 49.90 4.74
N GLN A 8 20.32 50.09 6.03
CA GLN A 8 19.85 49.18 7.08
C GLN A 8 18.33 49.21 7.29
N LYS A 9 17.68 50.38 7.12
CA LYS A 9 16.21 50.49 7.19
C LYS A 9 15.51 49.83 6.00
N LEU A 10 16.15 49.77 4.82
CA LEU A 10 15.58 49.12 3.63
C LEU A 10 15.71 47.59 3.69
N SER A 11 16.85 47.04 4.13
CA SER A 11 17.02 45.58 4.31
C SER A 11 16.16 44.99 5.43
N VAL A 12 15.93 45.73 6.52
CA VAL A 12 15.02 45.29 7.59
C VAL A 12 13.56 45.36 7.13
N ARG A 13 13.18 46.36 6.31
CA ARG A 13 11.84 46.44 5.71
C ARG A 13 11.60 45.35 4.65
N LEU A 14 12.60 45.00 3.84
CA LEU A 14 12.49 43.88 2.89
C LEU A 14 12.47 42.51 3.60
N ALA A 15 13.25 42.32 4.67
CA ALA A 15 13.20 41.08 5.46
C ALA A 15 11.88 40.90 6.23
N ILE A 16 11.28 42.01 6.71
CA ILE A 16 9.94 42.01 7.30
C ILE A 16 8.86 41.78 6.24
N LEU A 17 9.03 42.26 5.00
CA LEU A 17 8.14 41.94 3.87
C LEU A 17 8.26 40.49 3.40
N TYR A 18 9.48 39.93 3.37
CA TYR A 18 9.73 38.53 3.00
C TYR A 18 9.22 37.55 4.08
N MET A 19 9.38 37.87 5.38
CA MET A 19 8.79 37.11 6.48
C MET A 19 7.26 37.28 6.59
N LYS A 20 6.72 38.45 6.20
CA LYS A 20 5.26 38.65 6.08
C LYS A 20 4.66 37.91 4.89
N MET A 21 5.37 37.77 3.77
CA MET A 21 4.87 37.01 2.61
C MET A 21 4.77 35.51 2.87
N ASP A 22 5.68 34.93 3.65
CA ASP A 22 5.66 33.50 3.99
C ASP A 22 4.63 33.18 5.07
N THR A 23 4.45 34.06 6.05
CA THR A 23 3.38 33.95 7.05
C THR A 23 2.01 34.25 6.47
N TRP A 24 1.87 35.18 5.53
CA TRP A 24 0.61 35.45 4.81
C TRP A 24 0.25 34.34 3.83
N ARG A 25 1.22 33.68 3.17
CA ARG A 25 0.97 32.46 2.39
C ARG A 25 0.65 31.27 3.27
N PHE A 26 1.24 31.16 4.45
CA PHE A 26 0.89 30.14 5.45
C PHE A 26 -0.50 30.38 6.04
N PHE A 27 -0.86 31.63 6.35
CA PHE A 27 -2.20 32.01 6.78
C PHE A 27 -3.20 31.93 5.63
N GLN A 28 -2.86 32.21 4.37
CA GLN A 28 -3.73 31.99 3.20
C GLN A 28 -3.89 30.50 2.89
N LEU A 29 -2.86 29.68 3.08
CA LEU A 29 -2.96 28.22 3.01
C LEU A 29 -3.77 27.66 4.19
N LEU A 30 -3.66 28.26 5.38
CA LEU A 30 -4.49 27.92 6.54
C LEU A 30 -5.92 28.43 6.40
N PHE A 31 -6.15 29.60 5.79
CA PHE A 31 -7.47 30.19 5.57
C PHE A 31 -8.13 29.56 4.33
N LEU A 32 -7.37 29.12 3.32
CA LEU A 32 -7.86 28.21 2.28
C LEU A 32 -8.16 26.84 2.91
N ALA A 33 -7.28 26.30 3.76
CA ALA A 33 -7.56 25.07 4.49
C ALA A 33 -8.76 25.21 5.43
N CYS A 34 -9.01 26.39 6.00
CA CYS A 34 -10.13 26.66 6.91
C CYS A 34 -11.42 27.00 6.14
N SER A 35 -11.32 27.65 4.97
CA SER A 35 -12.46 27.84 4.05
C SER A 35 -12.86 26.51 3.42
N THR A 36 -11.91 25.61 3.16
CA THR A 36 -12.21 24.22 2.80
C THR A 36 -12.77 23.44 3.99
N CYS A 37 -12.29 23.66 5.23
CA CYS A 37 -12.85 22.97 6.41
C CYS A 37 -14.25 23.43 6.82
N VAL A 38 -14.64 24.69 6.57
CA VAL A 38 -15.99 25.19 6.90
C VAL A 38 -17.00 24.92 5.76
N VAL A 39 -16.54 24.72 4.53
CA VAL A 39 -17.39 24.25 3.42
C VAL A 39 -17.43 22.70 3.34
N MET A 40 -16.47 21.98 3.93
CA MET A 40 -16.46 20.51 4.03
C MET A 40 -17.16 19.97 5.30
N ALA A 41 -18.28 20.56 5.67
CA ALA A 41 -19.28 19.91 6.51
C ALA A 41 -20.43 19.33 5.66
N CYS A 42 -20.10 18.78 4.49
CA CYS A 42 -20.86 17.76 3.75
C CYS A 42 -20.12 17.49 2.44
N ASN A 43 -19.11 16.65 2.46
CA ASN A 43 -18.82 15.77 1.34
C ASN A 43 -17.95 14.61 1.82
N ASP A 44 -18.32 13.41 1.43
CA ASP A 44 -17.49 12.22 1.64
C ASP A 44 -16.17 12.42 0.87
N ASP A 45 -15.05 12.66 1.57
CA ASP A 45 -13.75 12.85 0.91
C ASP A 45 -13.26 11.54 0.27
N PHE A 46 -13.43 11.42 -1.03
CA PHE A 46 -12.85 10.35 -1.85
C PHE A 46 -11.45 10.75 -2.34
N THR A 47 -10.51 9.80 -2.30
CA THR A 47 -9.16 9.95 -2.88
C THR A 47 -8.95 8.92 -3.97
N SER A 48 -8.29 9.33 -5.07
CA SER A 48 -7.90 8.40 -6.12
C SER A 48 -6.91 7.34 -5.62
N ALA A 49 -7.18 6.09 -5.99
CA ALA A 49 -6.35 4.92 -5.73
C ALA A 49 -5.37 4.63 -6.87
N VAL A 50 -5.54 5.27 -8.04
CA VAL A 50 -4.67 5.15 -9.21
C VAL A 50 -3.56 6.21 -9.22
N GLY A 51 -2.48 5.91 -9.92
CA GLY A 51 -1.35 6.82 -10.11
C GLY A 51 -1.60 7.96 -11.09
N ASP A 52 -2.54 7.76 -12.02
CA ASP A 52 -2.96 8.73 -13.04
C ASP A 52 -4.48 9.00 -12.95
N PRO A 53 -4.93 9.80 -11.95
CA PRO A 53 -6.35 10.05 -11.70
C PRO A 53 -7.07 10.66 -12.92
N GLY A 54 -8.10 9.96 -13.41
CA GLY A 54 -8.85 10.38 -14.59
C GLY A 54 -8.06 10.31 -15.90
N MET A 55 -6.93 9.59 -15.93
CA MET A 55 -6.03 9.49 -17.09
C MET A 55 -5.56 10.86 -17.61
N ARG A 56 -5.22 11.80 -16.72
CA ARG A 56 -4.98 13.21 -17.08
C ARG A 56 -3.52 13.56 -17.28
N ARG A 57 -2.59 12.72 -16.83
CA ARG A 57 -1.16 12.98 -16.90
C ARG A 57 -0.67 12.96 -18.35
N ASP A 58 0.02 14.02 -18.79
CA ASP A 58 0.59 14.09 -20.16
C ASP A 58 1.67 13.02 -20.42
N GLY A 59 2.50 12.70 -19.44
CA GLY A 59 3.46 11.60 -19.56
C GLY A 59 2.78 10.25 -19.35
N LEU A 60 2.28 9.64 -20.43
CA LEU A 60 1.56 8.36 -20.38
C LEU A 60 2.47 7.22 -19.94
N ARG A 61 1.85 6.22 -19.32
CA ARG A 61 2.42 4.92 -19.01
C ARG A 61 1.40 3.85 -19.40
N VAL A 62 1.69 3.10 -20.45
CA VAL A 62 0.85 2.00 -20.91
C VAL A 62 1.72 0.78 -21.19
N ALA A 63 1.23 -0.39 -20.83
CA ALA A 63 1.82 -1.65 -21.23
C ALA A 63 0.77 -2.54 -21.87
N ILE A 64 1.24 -3.51 -22.64
CA ILE A 64 0.42 -4.55 -23.23
C ILE A 64 0.92 -5.93 -22.84
N GLU A 65 -0.06 -6.79 -22.68
CA GLU A 65 0.00 -8.12 -22.13
C GLU A 65 -0.81 -9.04 -23.04
N ALA A 66 -0.20 -10.07 -23.62
CA ALA A 66 -0.93 -11.05 -24.43
C ALA A 66 -0.65 -12.49 -24.00
N TRP A 67 -1.73 -13.23 -23.72
CA TRP A 67 -1.70 -14.59 -23.17
C TRP A 67 -2.60 -15.50 -23.98
N ASN A 68 -2.32 -16.79 -23.95
CA ASN A 68 -3.26 -17.82 -24.36
C ASN A 68 -3.85 -18.53 -23.13
N GLN A 69 -5.10 -18.97 -23.28
CA GLN A 69 -5.96 -19.64 -22.30
C GLN A 69 -5.37 -19.76 -20.89
N CYS A 70 -4.78 -20.90 -20.54
CA CYS A 70 -4.10 -21.07 -19.26
C CYS A 70 -2.65 -21.58 -19.40
N ASN A 71 -2.23 -21.87 -20.64
CA ASN A 71 -0.85 -22.21 -20.97
C ASN A 71 0.04 -20.97 -21.14
N GLU A 72 -0.45 -19.80 -20.74
CA GLU A 72 0.30 -18.55 -20.64
C GLU A 72 0.88 -18.07 -21.98
N VAL A 73 2.20 -18.09 -22.14
CA VAL A 73 2.86 -17.75 -23.41
C VAL A 73 2.96 -19.00 -24.27
N GLY A 74 3.28 -20.15 -23.66
CA GLY A 74 3.58 -21.39 -24.35
C GLY A 74 4.91 -21.29 -25.09
N GLU A 75 4.91 -20.58 -26.21
CA GLU A 75 6.03 -20.38 -27.13
C GLU A 75 6.01 -18.95 -27.72
N GLU A 76 7.18 -18.36 -27.94
CA GLU A 76 7.29 -17.04 -28.56
C GLU A 76 7.01 -17.11 -30.06
N ALA A 77 6.13 -16.23 -30.56
CA ALA A 77 5.96 -16.06 -32.00
C ALA A 77 7.27 -15.59 -32.66
N VAL A 78 7.51 -16.10 -33.87
CA VAL A 78 8.74 -15.84 -34.64
C VAL A 78 8.98 -14.33 -34.78
N ASP A 79 10.20 -13.89 -34.46
CA ASP A 79 10.68 -12.50 -34.51
C ASP A 79 9.92 -11.46 -33.63
N MET A 80 9.10 -11.92 -32.68
CA MET A 80 8.32 -11.05 -31.77
C MET A 80 8.96 -10.88 -30.39
N GLY A 81 9.62 -11.93 -29.87
CA GLY A 81 10.05 -11.99 -28.48
C GLY A 81 8.87 -12.13 -27.51
N SER A 82 9.09 -11.81 -26.23
CA SER A 82 8.07 -12.01 -25.20
C SER A 82 6.86 -11.07 -25.38
N PRO A 83 5.61 -11.54 -25.12
CA PRO A 83 4.37 -10.79 -25.35
C PRO A 83 4.09 -9.73 -24.26
N ARG A 84 5.15 -9.05 -23.82
CA ARG A 84 5.12 -7.86 -22.95
C ARG A 84 5.77 -6.70 -23.69
N MET A 85 5.04 -5.62 -23.88
CA MET A 85 5.59 -4.38 -24.41
C MET A 85 5.09 -3.20 -23.57
N ALA A 86 5.80 -2.08 -23.60
CA ALA A 86 5.40 -0.86 -22.92
C ALA A 86 5.74 0.40 -23.71
N ASP A 87 4.89 1.41 -23.56
CA ASP A 87 5.12 2.79 -24.00
C ASP A 87 5.04 3.72 -22.78
N CYS A 88 6.18 4.32 -22.46
CA CYS A 88 6.36 5.14 -21.27
C CYS A 88 7.30 6.28 -21.57
N PHE A 89 6.84 7.52 -21.42
CA PHE A 89 7.65 8.69 -21.75
C PHE A 89 7.38 9.85 -20.80
N ASP A 90 8.39 10.71 -20.61
CA ASP A 90 8.20 12.01 -19.96
C ASP A 90 8.17 13.11 -21.02
N VAL A 91 7.37 14.15 -20.75
CA VAL A 91 7.27 15.33 -21.61
C VAL A 91 8.29 16.38 -21.15
N GLY A 92 9.18 16.80 -22.04
CA GLY A 92 10.14 17.88 -21.81
C GLY A 92 9.61 19.23 -22.31
N HIS A 93 9.67 20.26 -21.46
CA HIS A 93 9.17 21.62 -21.76
C HIS A 93 10.27 22.62 -22.15
N SER A 94 11.43 22.15 -22.63
CA SER A 94 12.65 22.96 -22.72
C SER A 94 12.82 23.80 -23.99
N THR A 95 11.98 23.66 -25.03
CA THR A 95 12.06 24.48 -26.27
C THR A 95 10.68 24.71 -26.90
N SER A 96 10.61 25.55 -27.94
CA SER A 96 9.39 25.85 -28.74
C SER A 96 8.72 24.62 -29.38
N SER A 97 9.39 23.46 -29.39
CA SER A 97 8.85 22.16 -29.79
C SER A 97 8.78 21.20 -28.61
N VAL A 98 7.64 20.52 -28.44
CA VAL A 98 7.44 19.47 -27.43
C VAL A 98 8.38 18.29 -27.71
N ASN A 99 9.19 17.89 -26.72
CA ASN A 99 10.05 16.71 -26.82
C ASN A 99 9.56 15.59 -25.88
N LEU A 100 9.54 14.34 -26.37
CA LEU A 100 9.12 13.17 -25.61
C LEU A 100 10.35 12.30 -25.31
N THR A 101 10.66 12.11 -24.03
CA THR A 101 11.74 11.22 -23.58
C THR A 101 11.19 9.84 -23.27
N HIS A 102 11.23 8.96 -24.26
CA HIS A 102 10.85 7.55 -24.13
C HIS A 102 11.79 6.79 -23.18
N LYS A 103 11.21 5.98 -22.29
CA LYS A 103 11.92 5.21 -21.25
C LYS A 103 12.20 3.76 -21.65
N VAL A 104 11.49 3.26 -22.66
CA VAL A 104 11.58 1.89 -23.16
C VAL A 104 11.93 1.97 -24.64
N SER A 105 13.01 1.33 -25.07
CA SER A 105 13.39 1.27 -26.49
C SER A 105 12.76 0.08 -27.21
N GLU A 106 12.76 0.11 -28.55
CA GLU A 106 12.20 -0.97 -29.38
C GLU A 106 12.93 -2.30 -29.08
N ASP A 107 14.25 -2.27 -28.95
CA ASP A 107 15.05 -3.45 -28.58
C ASP A 107 14.59 -4.08 -27.25
N GLU A 108 14.14 -3.26 -26.29
CA GLU A 108 13.63 -3.74 -25.01
C GLU A 108 12.24 -4.34 -25.13
N ASN A 109 11.39 -3.74 -25.96
CA ASN A 109 10.09 -4.31 -26.33
C ASN A 109 10.24 -5.61 -27.14
N ARG A 110 11.34 -5.79 -27.89
CA ARG A 110 11.68 -7.00 -28.64
C ARG A 110 12.37 -8.10 -27.82
N LEU A 111 12.63 -7.87 -26.53
CA LEU A 111 13.29 -8.89 -25.69
C LEU A 111 12.43 -10.15 -25.58
N GLY A 112 13.07 -11.29 -25.79
CA GLY A 112 12.48 -12.62 -25.65
C GLY A 112 13.49 -13.61 -25.09
N LEU A 113 13.06 -14.85 -24.90
CA LEU A 113 13.90 -15.92 -24.36
C LEU A 113 15.09 -16.24 -25.29
N LEU A 114 14.87 -16.19 -26.61
CA LEU A 114 15.86 -16.58 -27.63
C LEU A 114 16.95 -15.53 -27.88
N ASN A 115 16.68 -14.24 -27.61
CA ASN A 115 17.60 -13.12 -27.88
C ASN A 115 18.63 -12.89 -26.75
N GLY A 116 18.79 -13.85 -25.83
CA GLY A 116 19.83 -13.85 -24.80
C GLY A 116 19.52 -13.00 -23.54
N THR A 117 20.42 -13.09 -22.55
CA THR A 117 20.26 -12.47 -21.21
C THR A 117 20.51 -10.95 -21.17
N TYR A 118 19.84 -10.18 -22.03
CA TYR A 118 19.82 -8.72 -21.88
C TYR A 118 18.91 -8.33 -20.70
N GLY A 119 19.30 -7.33 -19.89
CA GLY A 119 18.49 -6.88 -18.74
C GLY A 119 18.52 -7.74 -17.48
N ARG A 120 19.43 -8.74 -17.37
CA ARG A 120 19.60 -9.65 -16.21
C ARG A 120 18.40 -10.59 -15.95
N ILE A 121 17.50 -10.81 -16.91
CA ILE A 121 16.40 -11.79 -16.78
C ILE A 121 16.96 -13.20 -17.05
N LYS A 122 17.10 -14.01 -15.99
CA LYS A 122 17.57 -15.41 -16.10
C LYS A 122 16.38 -16.37 -15.92
N THR A 123 15.95 -17.00 -17.02
CA THR A 123 14.95 -18.08 -17.03
C THR A 123 15.12 -18.91 -18.30
N ARG A 124 14.57 -20.13 -18.31
CA ARG A 124 14.54 -21.05 -19.47
C ARG A 124 13.12 -21.35 -19.96
N SER A 125 12.11 -20.66 -19.41
CA SER A 125 10.69 -20.84 -19.73
C SER A 125 10.12 -19.50 -20.18
N TYR A 126 9.37 -19.52 -21.29
CA TYR A 126 8.67 -18.38 -21.88
C TYR A 126 7.65 -17.78 -20.90
N ASP A 127 6.85 -18.66 -20.30
CA ASP A 127 5.86 -18.40 -19.24
C ASP A 127 6.47 -17.70 -18.02
N ARG A 128 7.70 -18.05 -17.64
CA ARG A 128 8.44 -17.35 -16.56
C ARG A 128 9.17 -16.09 -17.05
N TYR A 129 9.42 -15.95 -18.34
CA TYR A 129 10.13 -14.81 -18.93
C TYR A 129 9.19 -13.61 -19.04
N ALA A 130 7.99 -13.79 -19.57
CA ALA A 130 7.00 -12.73 -19.73
C ALA A 130 6.72 -11.93 -18.44
N PRO A 131 6.33 -12.53 -17.31
CA PRO A 131 6.10 -11.78 -16.07
C PRO A 131 7.38 -11.10 -15.55
N LYS A 132 8.57 -11.69 -15.76
CA LYS A 132 9.83 -11.01 -15.42
C LYS A 132 10.12 -9.80 -16.30
N LYS A 133 9.79 -9.87 -17.60
CA LYS A 133 9.91 -8.75 -18.53
C LYS A 133 8.93 -7.63 -18.16
N GLU A 134 7.71 -7.96 -17.75
CA GLU A 134 6.77 -6.97 -17.21
C GLU A 134 7.34 -6.25 -15.98
N LEU A 135 7.94 -6.97 -15.03
CA LEU A 135 8.60 -6.35 -13.87
C LEU A 135 9.77 -5.44 -14.29
N TYR A 136 10.52 -5.83 -15.32
CA TYR A 136 11.61 -5.04 -15.89
C TYR A 136 11.10 -3.74 -16.52
N LEU A 137 10.12 -3.83 -17.42
CA LEU A 137 9.48 -2.67 -18.06
C LEU A 137 8.83 -1.76 -17.01
N GLY A 138 8.12 -2.35 -16.05
CA GLY A 138 7.51 -1.62 -14.92
C GLY A 138 8.53 -0.85 -14.09
N LYS A 139 9.75 -1.38 -13.89
CA LYS A 139 10.83 -0.66 -13.19
C LYS A 139 11.29 0.57 -13.97
N LYS A 140 11.35 0.51 -15.30
CA LYS A 140 11.72 1.65 -16.16
C LYS A 140 10.60 2.69 -16.23
N CYS A 141 9.35 2.22 -16.36
CA CYS A 141 8.15 3.05 -16.44
C CYS A 141 7.75 3.69 -15.09
N GLN A 142 8.31 3.24 -13.98
CA GLN A 142 7.89 3.62 -12.64
C GLN A 142 7.87 5.15 -12.41
N VAL A 143 6.75 5.63 -11.88
CA VAL A 143 6.59 6.99 -11.37
C VAL A 143 6.62 6.95 -9.84
N LYS A 144 7.41 7.84 -9.22
CA LYS A 144 7.50 7.98 -7.77
C LYS A 144 6.25 8.72 -7.26
N ASP A 145 5.57 8.13 -6.28
CA ASP A 145 4.33 8.65 -5.72
C ASP A 145 4.10 8.08 -4.31
N PHE A 146 3.14 8.65 -3.56
CA PHE A 146 2.71 8.24 -2.22
C PHE A 146 1.29 7.63 -2.27
N PRO A 147 1.00 6.55 -1.54
CA PRO A 147 1.87 5.83 -0.60
C PRO A 147 2.86 4.85 -1.25
N ARG A 148 2.72 4.59 -2.56
CA ARG A 148 3.56 3.67 -3.33
C ARG A 148 3.81 4.23 -4.73
N PRO A 149 4.96 3.92 -5.34
CA PRO A 149 5.18 4.20 -6.76
C PRO A 149 4.26 3.35 -7.64
N TRP A 150 3.94 3.84 -8.83
CA TRP A 150 3.07 3.19 -9.81
C TRP A 150 3.72 3.09 -11.19
N GLN A 151 3.14 2.28 -12.08
CA GLN A 151 3.74 1.95 -13.37
C GLN A 151 2.83 2.35 -14.53
N PHE A 152 1.96 1.47 -15.04
CA PHE A 152 1.22 1.70 -16.28
C PHE A 152 -0.23 1.21 -16.20
N TRP A 153 -1.07 1.77 -17.07
CA TRP A 153 -2.31 1.12 -17.49
C TRP A 153 -1.97 -0.14 -18.27
N MET A 154 -2.70 -1.23 -18.06
CA MET A 154 -2.42 -2.50 -18.74
C MET A 154 -3.50 -2.79 -19.78
N ILE A 155 -3.08 -3.04 -21.02
CA ILE A 155 -3.91 -3.60 -22.07
C ILE A 155 -3.75 -5.12 -22.00
N MET A 156 -4.83 -5.84 -21.67
CA MET A 156 -4.81 -7.30 -21.65
C MET A 156 -5.49 -7.87 -22.89
N LEU A 157 -4.78 -8.79 -23.53
CA LEU A 157 -5.20 -9.57 -24.67
C LEU A 157 -5.17 -11.05 -24.28
N LYS A 158 -6.26 -11.77 -24.56
CA LYS A 158 -6.32 -13.20 -24.30
C LYS A 158 -7.04 -13.94 -25.43
N SER A 159 -6.53 -15.12 -25.74
CA SER A 159 -7.18 -16.08 -26.63
C SER A 159 -7.73 -17.24 -25.82
N GLY A 160 -8.97 -17.62 -26.11
CA GLY A 160 -9.63 -18.75 -25.47
C GLY A 160 -9.39 -20.10 -26.15
N ASN A 161 -8.60 -20.13 -27.22
CA ASN A 161 -8.28 -21.38 -27.90
C ASN A 161 -7.52 -22.33 -26.98
N MET A 162 -7.92 -23.61 -27.01
CA MET A 162 -7.34 -24.64 -26.16
C MET A 162 -7.18 -25.96 -26.90
N ASP A 163 -5.95 -26.46 -26.97
CA ASP A 163 -5.64 -27.81 -27.41
C ASP A 163 -5.84 -28.79 -26.26
N THR A 164 -6.98 -29.49 -26.27
CA THR A 164 -7.37 -30.46 -25.25
C THR A 164 -6.51 -31.73 -25.29
N LEU A 165 -5.86 -32.02 -26.42
CA LEU A 165 -5.00 -33.19 -26.59
C LEU A 165 -3.57 -32.93 -26.09
N ALA A 166 -3.11 -31.66 -26.15
CA ALA A 166 -1.81 -31.28 -25.61
C ALA A 166 -1.79 -31.29 -24.07
N ALA A 167 -2.96 -31.21 -23.42
CA ALA A 167 -3.11 -31.26 -21.95
C ALA A 167 -2.13 -30.33 -21.20
N ARG A 168 -1.84 -29.16 -21.79
CA ARG A 168 -0.93 -28.15 -21.19
C ARG A 168 -1.60 -27.40 -20.03
N CYS A 169 -2.93 -27.33 -20.07
CA CYS A 169 -3.73 -26.53 -19.17
C CYS A 169 -4.12 -27.32 -17.92
N PRO A 170 -3.66 -26.98 -16.70
CA PRO A 170 -4.03 -27.72 -15.51
C PRO A 170 -5.54 -27.65 -15.25
N GLU A 171 -6.07 -28.70 -14.65
CA GLU A 171 -7.45 -28.81 -14.18
C GLU A 171 -7.51 -28.45 -12.70
N ASN A 172 -8.02 -27.27 -12.35
CA ASN A 172 -8.10 -26.84 -10.94
C ASN A 172 -6.75 -26.94 -10.20
N GLY A 173 -5.65 -26.54 -10.86
CA GLY A 173 -4.29 -26.62 -10.32
C GLY A 173 -3.62 -27.99 -10.44
N LYS A 174 -4.34 -29.04 -10.85
CA LYS A 174 -3.81 -30.39 -11.05
C LYS A 174 -3.40 -30.60 -12.50
N LYS A 175 -2.42 -31.48 -12.74
CA LYS A 175 -2.03 -31.84 -14.11
C LYS A 175 -3.22 -32.53 -14.80
N SER A 176 -3.63 -32.01 -15.96
CA SER A 176 -4.68 -32.59 -16.80
C SER A 176 -4.16 -33.76 -17.64
N GLU A 177 -5.06 -34.63 -18.07
CA GLU A 177 -4.81 -35.64 -19.11
C GLU A 177 -5.42 -35.20 -20.45
N PRO A 178 -4.89 -35.67 -21.61
CA PRO A 178 -5.49 -35.42 -22.91
C PRO A 178 -6.94 -35.89 -22.97
N PHE A 179 -7.84 -35.05 -23.48
CA PHE A 179 -9.25 -35.40 -23.68
C PHE A 179 -9.76 -35.00 -25.06
N ALA A 180 -10.83 -35.66 -25.50
CA ALA A 180 -11.39 -35.49 -26.83
C ALA A 180 -11.77 -34.01 -27.08
N PRO A 181 -11.54 -33.46 -28.28
CA PRO A 181 -11.94 -32.10 -28.60
C PRO A 181 -13.44 -31.88 -28.38
N GLU A 182 -13.77 -30.78 -27.71
CA GLU A 182 -15.14 -30.38 -27.40
C GLU A 182 -15.47 -29.03 -28.04
N SER A 183 -16.74 -28.80 -28.37
CA SER A 183 -17.18 -27.55 -29.04
C SER A 183 -16.97 -26.28 -28.22
N ARG A 184 -16.81 -26.39 -26.90
CA ARG A 184 -16.52 -25.25 -26.00
C ARG A 184 -15.07 -24.74 -26.09
N PHE A 185 -14.15 -25.54 -26.62
CA PHE A 185 -12.73 -25.21 -26.71
C PHE A 185 -12.29 -25.20 -28.18
N PRO A 186 -12.38 -24.05 -28.87
CA PRO A 186 -11.96 -23.96 -30.26
C PRO A 186 -10.45 -24.20 -30.37
N CYS A 187 -10.06 -25.05 -31.30
CA CYS A 187 -8.66 -25.27 -31.66
C CYS A 187 -8.58 -25.88 -33.06
N PHE A 188 -7.63 -25.39 -33.87
CA PHE A 188 -7.39 -25.88 -35.23
C PHE A 188 -6.18 -26.84 -35.31
N GLY A 189 -5.71 -27.35 -34.16
CA GLY A 189 -4.54 -28.21 -34.04
C GLY A 189 -3.28 -27.46 -33.59
N GLU A 190 -2.12 -27.93 -34.05
CA GLU A 190 -0.82 -27.37 -33.66
C GLU A 190 -0.77 -25.85 -33.90
N GLY A 191 -0.34 -25.11 -32.87
CA GLY A 191 -0.25 -23.65 -32.89
C GLY A 191 -1.54 -22.90 -32.53
N CYS A 192 -2.65 -23.59 -32.23
CA CYS A 192 -3.88 -22.91 -31.80
C CYS A 192 -3.74 -22.20 -30.44
N MET A 193 -2.77 -22.59 -29.62
CA MET A 193 -2.49 -22.05 -28.29
C MET A 193 -1.28 -21.09 -28.22
N ASN A 194 -1.02 -20.35 -29.32
CA ASN A 194 0.11 -19.42 -29.43
C ASN A 194 -0.22 -18.00 -28.96
N MET A 195 0.83 -17.23 -28.65
CA MET A 195 0.74 -15.78 -28.48
C MET A 195 0.53 -15.05 -29.82
N PRO A 196 -0.02 -13.81 -29.84
CA PRO A 196 -0.20 -13.04 -31.07
C PRO A 196 1.11 -12.40 -31.56
N LYS A 197 1.13 -12.03 -32.85
CA LYS A 197 2.05 -10.99 -33.35
C LYS A 197 1.61 -9.64 -32.79
N MET A 198 2.56 -8.88 -32.25
CA MET A 198 2.30 -7.56 -31.68
C MET A 198 3.26 -6.52 -32.25
N TYR A 199 2.71 -5.35 -32.55
CA TYR A 199 3.43 -4.22 -33.10
C TYR A 199 3.13 -2.97 -32.29
N HIS A 200 4.13 -2.10 -32.19
CA HIS A 200 4.06 -0.88 -31.41
C HIS A 200 4.37 0.34 -32.29
N ASN A 201 3.46 1.30 -32.30
CA ASN A 201 3.77 2.65 -32.76
C ASN A 201 3.99 3.52 -31.52
N TYR A 202 5.24 3.93 -31.33
CA TYR A 202 5.64 4.82 -30.24
C TYR A 202 4.84 6.11 -30.23
N THR A 203 4.52 6.58 -29.02
CA THR A 203 3.81 7.83 -28.85
C THR A 203 4.61 9.00 -29.44
N GLY A 204 4.00 9.70 -30.37
CA GLY A 204 4.57 10.85 -31.06
C GLY A 204 3.70 12.11 -30.90
N VAL A 205 4.26 13.26 -31.26
CA VAL A 205 3.55 14.54 -31.34
C VAL A 205 3.04 14.72 -32.77
N HIS A 206 1.74 14.95 -32.92
CA HIS A 206 1.06 15.14 -34.20
C HIS A 206 0.31 16.48 -34.21
N GLY A 207 0.38 17.21 -35.33
CA GLY A 207 -0.39 18.45 -35.56
C GLY A 207 -0.23 19.48 -34.43
N ASN A 208 -1.36 20.02 -33.94
CA ASN A 208 -1.45 20.98 -32.84
C ASN A 208 -1.19 20.32 -31.46
N ASN A 209 0.01 19.81 -31.21
CA ASN A 209 0.41 19.21 -29.92
C ASN A 209 -0.48 18.05 -29.44
N THR A 210 -1.04 17.25 -30.37
CA THR A 210 -1.77 16.03 -30.03
C THR A 210 -0.80 14.87 -29.91
N LEU A 211 -0.78 14.21 -28.76
CA LEU A 211 -0.01 13.01 -28.53
C LEU A 211 -0.80 11.79 -29.01
N ARG A 212 -0.17 10.88 -29.76
CA ARG A 212 -0.81 9.65 -30.23
C ARG A 212 0.18 8.49 -30.30
N GLY A 213 -0.26 7.30 -29.87
CA GLY A 213 0.48 6.03 -30.02
C GLY A 213 -0.50 4.85 -30.15
N SER A 214 0.03 3.65 -30.39
CA SER A 214 -0.82 2.45 -30.52
C SER A 214 -0.09 1.13 -30.34
N PHE A 215 -0.81 0.11 -29.88
CA PHE A 215 -0.47 -1.30 -30.05
C PHE A 215 -1.46 -1.98 -30.99
N TYR A 216 -0.98 -2.82 -31.90
CA TYR A 216 -1.84 -3.55 -32.84
C TYR A 216 -1.23 -4.89 -33.23
N GLY A 217 -2.04 -5.81 -33.74
CA GLY A 217 -1.55 -7.15 -34.03
C GLY A 217 -2.64 -8.14 -34.43
N THR A 218 -2.25 -9.41 -34.50
CA THR A 218 -3.11 -10.54 -34.91
C THR A 218 -2.63 -11.83 -34.27
N TRP A 219 -3.56 -12.74 -33.94
CA TRP A 219 -3.22 -14.11 -33.55
C TRP A 219 -2.92 -15.01 -34.75
N ASP A 220 -3.38 -14.65 -35.95
CA ASP A 220 -3.11 -15.41 -37.17
C ASP A 220 -1.66 -15.20 -37.61
N LEU A 221 -0.76 -16.07 -37.14
CA LEU A 221 0.68 -15.95 -37.34
C LEU A 221 1.12 -16.08 -38.81
N ASP A 222 0.28 -16.63 -39.67
CA ASP A 222 0.49 -16.71 -41.12
C ASP A 222 -0.06 -15.48 -41.87
N ALA A 223 -0.87 -14.64 -41.22
CA ALA A 223 -1.49 -13.49 -41.85
C ALA A 223 -0.55 -12.26 -41.91
N ASN A 224 -0.82 -11.40 -42.89
CA ASN A 224 -0.21 -10.08 -42.98
C ASN A 224 -1.03 -9.08 -42.16
N VAL A 225 -0.45 -8.59 -41.06
CA VAL A 225 -1.10 -7.67 -40.12
C VAL A 225 -1.70 -6.42 -40.79
N LYS A 226 -1.11 -5.94 -41.91
CA LYS A 226 -1.61 -4.76 -42.63
C LYS A 226 -3.01 -4.96 -43.20
N ASN A 227 -3.38 -6.20 -43.49
CA ASN A 227 -4.67 -6.55 -44.06
C ASN A 227 -5.69 -6.97 -43.00
N GLY A 228 -5.29 -7.18 -41.74
CA GLY A 228 -6.16 -7.77 -40.70
C GLY A 228 -7.43 -6.98 -40.40
N VAL A 229 -7.42 -5.66 -40.62
CA VAL A 229 -8.63 -4.83 -40.50
C VAL A 229 -9.68 -5.23 -41.54
N VAL A 230 -9.27 -5.44 -42.79
CA VAL A 230 -10.16 -5.59 -43.95
C VAL A 230 -10.42 -7.06 -44.27
N ASP A 231 -9.45 -7.94 -44.03
CA ASP A 231 -9.53 -9.35 -44.35
C ASP A 231 -10.34 -10.10 -43.28
N ASN A 232 -11.54 -10.57 -43.64
CA ASN A 232 -12.41 -11.30 -42.73
C ASN A 232 -11.77 -12.58 -42.17
N SER A 233 -10.79 -13.18 -42.86
CA SER A 233 -10.13 -14.40 -42.40
C SER A 233 -9.07 -14.18 -41.31
N THR A 234 -8.77 -12.93 -40.95
CA THR A 234 -7.68 -12.56 -40.05
C THR A 234 -8.21 -11.88 -38.78
N SER A 235 -7.82 -12.40 -37.61
CA SER A 235 -8.08 -11.77 -36.32
C SER A 235 -7.28 -10.49 -36.21
N TYR A 236 -7.80 -9.49 -35.51
CA TYR A 236 -7.10 -8.23 -35.41
C TYR A 236 -7.43 -7.51 -34.11
N PHE A 237 -6.41 -6.94 -33.48
CA PHE A 237 -6.60 -5.98 -32.40
C PHE A 237 -5.86 -4.69 -32.72
N ASN A 238 -6.41 -3.58 -32.25
CA ASN A 238 -5.75 -2.28 -32.27
C ASN A 238 -6.23 -1.46 -31.09
N VAL A 239 -5.29 -1.02 -30.27
CA VAL A 239 -5.53 -0.09 -29.18
C VAL A 239 -4.72 1.16 -29.43
N THR A 240 -5.42 2.27 -29.66
CA THR A 240 -4.81 3.57 -29.85
C THR A 240 -5.11 4.47 -28.67
N TRP A 241 -4.17 5.35 -28.31
CA TRP A 241 -4.38 6.36 -27.28
C TRP A 241 -4.07 7.73 -27.85
N GLN A 242 -4.89 8.71 -27.50
CA GLN A 242 -4.70 10.09 -27.93
C GLN A 242 -5.06 11.09 -26.83
N LYS A 243 -4.33 12.21 -26.79
CA LYS A 243 -4.57 13.32 -25.87
C LYS A 243 -3.97 14.62 -26.40
N GLU A 244 -4.66 15.73 -26.19
CA GLU A 244 -4.06 17.05 -26.40
C GLU A 244 -3.21 17.45 -25.18
N LEU A 245 -1.98 17.92 -25.43
CA LEU A 245 -1.04 18.28 -24.36
C LEU A 245 -1.64 19.29 -23.37
N GLY A 246 -1.55 19.01 -22.07
CA GLY A 246 -2.05 19.86 -21.00
C GLY A 246 -3.57 19.92 -20.87
N LYS A 247 -4.33 19.18 -21.69
CA LYS A 247 -5.80 19.20 -21.68
C LYS A 247 -6.41 17.81 -21.54
N GLY A 248 -7.52 17.76 -20.80
CA GLY A 248 -8.42 16.61 -20.76
C GLY A 248 -7.80 15.31 -20.25
N SER A 249 -8.44 14.21 -20.64
CA SER A 249 -8.08 12.84 -20.33
C SER A 249 -7.52 12.14 -21.58
N TRP A 250 -6.68 11.12 -21.40
CA TRP A 250 -6.36 10.19 -22.48
C TRP A 250 -7.62 9.47 -22.94
N VAL A 251 -7.80 9.41 -24.26
CA VAL A 251 -8.86 8.61 -24.88
C VAL A 251 -8.22 7.36 -25.46
N PHE A 252 -8.53 6.22 -24.85
CA PHE A 252 -8.15 4.91 -25.38
C PHE A 252 -9.26 4.41 -26.30
N HIS A 253 -8.93 4.17 -27.56
CA HIS A 253 -9.79 3.55 -28.55
C HIS A 253 -9.34 2.10 -28.73
N HIS A 254 -10.29 1.17 -28.60
CA HIS A 254 -10.08 -0.26 -28.65
C HIS A 254 -10.85 -0.83 -29.83
N TYR A 255 -10.20 -1.73 -30.55
CA TYR A 255 -10.76 -2.48 -31.66
C TYR A 255 -10.34 -3.94 -31.51
N LEU A 256 -11.30 -4.85 -31.53
CA LEU A 256 -11.09 -6.29 -31.49
C LEU A 256 -11.92 -6.97 -32.58
N LYS A 257 -11.29 -7.87 -33.32
CA LYS A 257 -11.91 -8.66 -34.37
C LYS A 257 -11.47 -10.11 -34.27
N THR A 258 -12.44 -11.02 -34.29
CA THR A 258 -12.19 -12.48 -34.33
C THR A 258 -12.03 -12.98 -35.77
N SER A 259 -11.49 -14.19 -35.91
CA SER A 259 -11.44 -14.95 -37.17
C SER A 259 -12.00 -16.35 -36.96
N SER A 260 -12.12 -17.12 -38.03
CA SER A 260 -12.47 -18.54 -37.96
C SER A 260 -11.45 -19.39 -37.18
N LYS A 261 -10.16 -19.02 -37.18
CA LYS A 261 -9.11 -19.68 -36.40
C LYS A 261 -9.11 -19.26 -34.93
N TYR A 262 -9.43 -17.99 -34.66
CA TYR A 262 -9.46 -17.41 -33.32
C TYR A 262 -10.83 -16.79 -33.04
N PRO A 263 -11.86 -17.63 -32.83
CA PRO A 263 -13.24 -17.18 -32.62
C PRO A 263 -13.50 -16.75 -31.17
N TRP A 264 -12.55 -16.98 -30.27
CA TRP A 264 -12.65 -16.63 -28.86
C TRP A 264 -11.50 -15.72 -28.45
N LEU A 265 -11.76 -14.42 -28.37
CA LEU A 265 -10.76 -13.40 -28.04
C LEU A 265 -11.30 -12.42 -27.00
N MET A 266 -10.39 -11.90 -26.18
CA MET A 266 -10.70 -10.90 -25.17
C MET A 266 -9.73 -9.72 -25.24
N LEU A 267 -10.25 -8.52 -25.00
CA LEU A 267 -9.47 -7.27 -24.94
C LEU A 267 -10.00 -6.38 -23.82
N TYR A 268 -9.11 -6.03 -22.89
CA TYR A 268 -9.42 -5.22 -21.71
C TYR A 268 -8.44 -4.08 -21.51
N LEU A 269 -8.94 -2.99 -20.91
CA LEU A 269 -8.12 -2.00 -20.23
C LEU A 269 -8.21 -2.24 -18.72
N ARG A 270 -7.06 -2.40 -18.08
CA ARG A 270 -6.96 -2.79 -16.68
C ARG A 270 -6.19 -1.80 -15.81
N SER A 271 -6.62 -1.72 -14.55
CA SER A 271 -5.95 -0.99 -13.48
C SER A 271 -5.38 -1.93 -12.42
N ASP A 272 -4.32 -2.65 -12.76
CA ASP A 272 -3.68 -3.61 -11.86
C ASP A 272 -3.01 -2.95 -10.64
N ALA A 273 -2.94 -3.68 -9.53
CA ALA A 273 -2.20 -3.29 -8.34
C ALA A 273 -0.70 -3.15 -8.62
N THR A 274 -0.08 -2.14 -8.00
CA THR A 274 1.37 -1.89 -8.10
C THR A 274 2.26 -3.01 -7.54
N LYS A 275 1.68 -3.94 -6.79
CA LYS A 275 2.33 -5.14 -6.25
C LYS A 275 1.27 -6.18 -5.88
N GLY A 276 1.59 -7.45 -6.08
CA GLY A 276 0.73 -8.58 -5.75
C GLY A 276 0.42 -9.40 -6.98
N PHE A 277 -0.51 -10.32 -6.82
CA PHE A 277 -1.16 -11.03 -7.92
C PHE A 277 -2.26 -10.12 -8.47
N SER A 278 -2.39 -10.01 -9.80
CA SER A 278 -3.57 -9.42 -10.42
C SER A 278 -4.54 -10.53 -10.77
N GLY A 279 -5.85 -10.32 -10.56
CA GLY A 279 -6.92 -11.33 -10.62
C GLY A 279 -6.71 -12.43 -11.66
N GLY A 280 -6.19 -13.58 -11.24
CA GLY A 280 -5.96 -14.75 -12.11
C GLY A 280 -4.50 -15.12 -12.34
N TYR A 281 -3.54 -14.28 -11.97
CA TYR A 281 -2.12 -14.54 -12.20
C TYR A 281 -1.39 -14.91 -10.92
N HIS A 282 -0.79 -16.10 -10.90
CA HIS A 282 0.00 -16.60 -9.77
C HIS A 282 1.41 -15.98 -9.68
N TYR A 283 1.68 -14.92 -10.45
CA TYR A 283 2.95 -14.19 -10.47
C TYR A 283 2.80 -12.71 -10.12
N GLN A 284 3.90 -12.10 -9.69
CA GLN A 284 3.92 -10.68 -9.33
C GLN A 284 3.75 -9.79 -10.55
N THR A 285 2.80 -8.85 -10.49
CA THR A 285 2.52 -7.88 -11.56
C THR A 285 2.94 -6.46 -11.20
N ARG A 286 2.89 -5.55 -12.17
CA ARG A 286 3.03 -4.09 -11.97
C ARG A 286 1.88 -3.37 -12.66
N GLY A 287 1.43 -2.25 -12.08
CA GLY A 287 0.22 -1.60 -12.55
C GLY A 287 0.00 -0.18 -12.06
N MET A 288 -1.22 0.29 -12.25
CA MET A 288 -1.65 1.67 -12.04
C MET A 288 -2.16 1.94 -10.62
N SER A 289 -2.72 0.92 -9.94
CA SER A 289 -3.37 1.05 -8.63
C SER A 289 -2.35 1.08 -7.49
N LYS A 290 -1.95 2.29 -7.04
CA LYS A 290 -1.02 2.50 -5.91
C LYS A 290 -1.61 2.15 -4.55
N ILE A 291 -2.93 2.07 -4.47
CA ILE A 291 -3.69 1.61 -3.31
C ILE A 291 -4.63 0.52 -3.81
N VAL A 292 -4.54 -0.69 -3.25
CA VAL A 292 -5.49 -1.76 -3.60
C VAL A 292 -6.87 -1.43 -3.01
N PRO A 293 -7.91 -1.28 -3.84
CA PRO A 293 -9.28 -1.04 -3.38
C PRO A 293 -9.79 -2.17 -2.50
N LYS A 294 -10.59 -1.82 -1.50
CA LYS A 294 -11.16 -2.76 -0.51
C LYS A 294 -12.65 -2.52 -0.39
N SER A 295 -13.46 -3.58 -0.51
CA SER A 295 -14.90 -3.48 -0.27
C SER A 295 -15.19 -3.14 1.20
N PRO A 296 -16.24 -2.34 1.48
CA PRO A 296 -17.17 -1.70 0.54
C PRO A 296 -16.74 -0.30 0.07
N ASN A 297 -15.51 0.14 0.37
CA ASN A 297 -15.19 1.56 0.50
C ASN A 297 -14.55 2.18 -0.75
N PHE A 298 -15.04 1.85 -1.95
CA PHE A 298 -14.56 2.46 -3.19
C PHE A 298 -15.60 2.50 -4.30
N LYS A 299 -15.44 3.49 -5.18
CA LYS A 299 -16.19 3.71 -6.41
C LYS A 299 -15.25 3.68 -7.60
N VAL A 300 -15.78 3.44 -8.80
CA VAL A 300 -15.03 3.53 -10.06
C VAL A 300 -15.76 4.48 -10.99
N LYS A 301 -15.02 5.39 -11.61
CA LYS A 301 -15.54 6.43 -12.51
C LYS A 301 -14.83 6.34 -13.84
N PHE A 302 -15.56 6.44 -14.95
CA PHE A 302 -15.01 6.45 -16.31
C PHE A 302 -16.07 6.94 -17.30
N LYS A 303 -15.64 7.30 -18.50
CA LYS A 303 -16.52 7.57 -19.64
C LYS A 303 -16.34 6.45 -20.66
N LEU A 304 -17.45 5.89 -21.13
CA LEU A 304 -17.50 4.78 -22.06
C LEU A 304 -18.40 5.12 -23.25
N ASN A 305 -17.92 4.77 -24.45
CA ASN A 305 -18.73 4.82 -25.67
C ASN A 305 -18.43 3.58 -26.51
N ILE A 306 -19.43 2.74 -26.70
CA ILE A 306 -19.35 1.51 -27.49
C ILE A 306 -19.97 1.79 -28.86
N THR A 307 -19.20 1.54 -29.91
CA THR A 307 -19.67 1.71 -31.30
C THR A 307 -20.01 0.38 -31.95
N GLN A 308 -19.36 -0.73 -31.54
CA GLN A 308 -19.64 -2.09 -32.01
C GLN A 308 -19.49 -3.09 -30.86
N GLY A 309 -20.37 -4.10 -30.79
CA GLY A 309 -20.59 -4.92 -29.59
C GLY A 309 -20.09 -6.38 -29.63
N GLY A 310 -19.38 -6.81 -30.68
CA GLY A 310 -18.84 -8.18 -30.75
C GLY A 310 -19.88 -9.28 -31.05
N GLY A 311 -21.07 -8.90 -31.52
CA GLY A 311 -22.15 -9.81 -31.90
C GLY A 311 -23.00 -10.33 -30.73
N PRO A 312 -23.95 -11.24 -31.00
CA PRO A 312 -24.91 -11.73 -30.01
C PRO A 312 -24.32 -12.49 -28.82
N ARG A 313 -23.19 -13.17 -29.05
CA ARG A 313 -22.45 -13.92 -28.02
C ARG A 313 -21.31 -13.11 -27.40
N GLY A 314 -21.15 -11.84 -27.80
CA GLY A 314 -20.17 -10.96 -27.20
C GLY A 314 -20.58 -10.58 -25.78
N GLN A 315 -19.68 -10.75 -24.82
CA GLN A 315 -19.84 -10.25 -23.47
C GLN A 315 -18.99 -9.00 -23.34
N PHE A 316 -19.64 -7.85 -23.18
CA PHE A 316 -18.95 -6.62 -22.85
C PHE A 316 -19.12 -6.34 -21.36
N TYR A 317 -17.99 -6.33 -20.67
CA TYR A 317 -17.92 -6.10 -19.25
C TYR A 317 -17.83 -4.60 -18.99
N LEU A 318 -18.93 -4.02 -18.53
CA LEU A 318 -18.94 -2.63 -18.04
C LEU A 318 -17.96 -2.47 -16.89
N MET A 319 -17.88 -3.51 -16.05
CA MET A 319 -16.92 -3.63 -14.98
C MET A 319 -16.64 -5.12 -14.75
N ASP A 320 -15.37 -5.47 -14.77
CA ASP A 320 -14.82 -6.73 -14.33
C ASP A 320 -13.83 -6.41 -13.20
N ILE A 321 -14.00 -7.04 -12.05
CA ILE A 321 -13.04 -6.93 -10.95
C ILE A 321 -12.54 -8.32 -10.56
N GLY A 322 -11.22 -8.44 -10.49
CA GLY A 322 -10.52 -9.68 -10.19
C GLY A 322 -9.83 -9.65 -8.82
N SER A 323 -9.90 -10.76 -8.10
CA SER A 323 -9.25 -10.97 -6.80
C SER A 323 -8.82 -12.42 -6.58
N CYS A 324 -8.16 -12.69 -5.46
CA CYS A 324 -7.70 -14.00 -5.06
C CYS A 324 -7.74 -14.17 -3.53
N TRP A 325 -8.40 -15.24 -3.06
CA TRP A 325 -8.29 -15.76 -1.69
C TRP A 325 -8.58 -17.26 -1.68
N LYS A 326 -8.22 -17.98 -0.61
CA LYS A 326 -8.53 -19.41 -0.47
C LYS A 326 -9.94 -19.60 0.08
N ASN A 327 -10.50 -20.80 -0.06
CA ASN A 327 -11.85 -21.10 0.44
C ASN A 327 -11.99 -20.96 1.97
N ASP A 328 -10.89 -21.01 2.72
CA ASP A 328 -10.85 -20.75 4.17
C ASP A 328 -10.77 -19.26 4.55
N GLY A 329 -10.76 -18.36 3.56
CA GLY A 329 -10.64 -16.91 3.72
C GLY A 329 -9.20 -16.41 3.89
N SER A 330 -8.20 -17.28 3.85
CA SER A 330 -6.79 -16.88 3.89
C SER A 330 -6.36 -16.21 2.56
N PRO A 331 -5.36 -15.30 2.59
CA PRO A 331 -4.85 -14.69 1.38
C PRO A 331 -4.15 -15.70 0.47
N CYS A 332 -4.26 -15.50 -0.85
CA CYS A 332 -3.51 -16.28 -1.82
C CYS A 332 -1.98 -16.16 -1.63
N ASN A 333 -1.28 -17.25 -1.89
CA ASN A 333 0.18 -17.34 -1.70
C ASN A 333 0.95 -17.85 -2.94
N GLY A 334 0.27 -18.04 -4.06
CA GLY A 334 0.80 -18.58 -5.32
C GLY A 334 0.68 -20.10 -5.43
N ASP A 335 -0.08 -20.74 -4.54
CA ASP A 335 -0.37 -22.17 -4.62
C ASP A 335 -1.55 -22.42 -5.55
N VAL A 336 -1.28 -22.89 -6.76
CA VAL A 336 -2.28 -23.09 -7.82
C VAL A 336 -3.37 -24.11 -7.48
N ILE A 337 -3.19 -24.93 -6.45
CA ILE A 337 -4.20 -25.93 -6.04
C ILE A 337 -5.21 -25.31 -5.05
N SER A 338 -4.74 -24.49 -4.12
CA SER A 338 -5.57 -23.96 -3.03
C SER A 338 -5.99 -22.50 -3.21
N ASP A 339 -5.25 -21.71 -3.98
CA ASP A 339 -5.63 -20.36 -4.35
C ASP A 339 -6.85 -20.38 -5.28
N VAL A 340 -7.82 -19.51 -5.03
CA VAL A 340 -9.02 -19.41 -5.86
C VAL A 340 -9.15 -17.99 -6.40
N THR A 341 -9.18 -17.88 -7.71
CA THR A 341 -9.39 -16.61 -8.40
C THR A 341 -10.87 -16.28 -8.45
N ARG A 342 -11.23 -15.03 -8.20
CA ARG A 342 -12.61 -14.58 -8.13
C ARG A 342 -12.88 -13.39 -8.99
N TYR A 343 -13.95 -13.46 -9.76
CA TYR A 343 -14.40 -12.41 -10.67
C TYR A 343 -15.82 -11.97 -10.33
N SER A 344 -16.05 -10.66 -10.38
CA SER A 344 -17.37 -10.03 -10.33
C SER A 344 -17.54 -9.18 -11.57
N GLU A 345 -18.46 -9.59 -12.44
CA GLU A 345 -18.55 -9.12 -13.80
C GLU A 345 -19.96 -8.60 -14.12
N MET A 346 -20.07 -7.41 -14.71
CA MET A 346 -21.33 -6.88 -15.23
C MET A 346 -21.33 -6.89 -16.75
N VAL A 347 -22.14 -7.76 -17.35
CA VAL A 347 -22.31 -7.86 -18.81
C VAL A 347 -23.42 -6.92 -19.25
N ILE A 348 -23.14 -6.00 -20.20
CA ILE A 348 -24.11 -4.99 -20.65
C ILE A 348 -24.64 -5.19 -22.08
N ASN A 349 -24.21 -6.25 -22.77
CA ASN A 349 -24.81 -6.60 -24.05
C ASN A 349 -26.30 -6.96 -23.85
N PRO A 350 -27.25 -6.23 -24.48
CA PRO A 350 -28.69 -6.48 -24.31
C PRO A 350 -29.13 -7.86 -24.83
N GLU A 351 -28.36 -8.48 -25.71
CA GLU A 351 -28.64 -9.82 -26.26
C GLU A 351 -28.22 -10.93 -25.29
N THR A 352 -27.49 -10.62 -24.20
CA THR A 352 -27.16 -11.60 -23.17
C THR A 352 -28.41 -12.04 -22.41
N GLU A 353 -28.72 -13.33 -22.51
CA GLU A 353 -29.79 -13.97 -21.75
C GLU A 353 -29.32 -14.40 -20.36
N SER A 354 -30.26 -14.51 -19.41
CA SER A 354 -29.94 -15.05 -18.09
C SER A 354 -29.85 -16.58 -18.15
N TRP A 355 -28.78 -17.17 -17.62
CA TRP A 355 -28.70 -18.62 -17.39
C TRP A 355 -29.18 -19.00 -15.99
N CYS A 356 -29.36 -18.01 -15.11
CA CYS A 356 -29.97 -18.16 -13.81
C CYS A 356 -31.50 -18.02 -13.91
N SER A 357 -32.22 -19.12 -13.71
CA SER A 357 -33.68 -19.12 -13.71
C SER A 357 -34.25 -20.05 -12.63
N PRO A 358 -35.55 -19.96 -12.31
CA PRO A 358 -36.22 -20.90 -11.41
C PRO A 358 -36.08 -22.37 -11.83
N GLU A 359 -35.91 -22.65 -13.13
CA GLU A 359 -35.70 -23.98 -13.69
C GLU A 359 -34.20 -24.38 -13.73
N LYS A 360 -33.30 -23.40 -13.75
CA LYS A 360 -31.84 -23.58 -13.87
C LYS A 360 -31.09 -22.99 -12.67
N VAL A 361 -31.53 -23.32 -11.46
CA VAL A 361 -31.02 -22.73 -10.21
C VAL A 361 -29.55 -23.04 -9.92
N ALA A 362 -28.96 -24.05 -10.57
CA ALA A 362 -27.54 -24.39 -10.47
C ALA A 362 -26.62 -23.27 -10.98
N GLY A 363 -27.09 -22.46 -11.93
CA GLY A 363 -26.40 -21.27 -12.45
C GLY A 363 -26.67 -19.99 -11.66
N CYS A 364 -27.40 -20.08 -10.53
CA CYS A 364 -27.71 -18.96 -9.65
C CYS A 364 -26.86 -19.00 -8.38
N PRO A 365 -26.44 -17.85 -7.84
CA PRO A 365 -25.82 -17.83 -6.52
C PRO A 365 -26.85 -18.27 -5.46
N PRO A 366 -26.43 -18.99 -4.39
CA PRO A 366 -27.34 -19.42 -3.34
C PRO A 366 -28.13 -18.28 -2.67
N TYR A 367 -27.51 -17.10 -2.55
CA TYR A 367 -28.15 -15.94 -1.92
C TYR A 367 -27.98 -14.66 -2.74
N HIS A 368 -29.05 -13.88 -2.80
CA HIS A 368 -29.02 -12.46 -3.15
C HIS A 368 -29.03 -11.62 -1.87
N THR A 369 -28.23 -10.55 -1.82
CA THR A 369 -28.23 -9.60 -0.71
C THR A 369 -28.67 -8.23 -1.22
N PHE A 370 -29.81 -7.75 -0.74
CA PHE A 370 -30.33 -6.43 -1.08
C PHE A 370 -29.49 -5.32 -0.41
N PRO A 371 -29.55 -4.06 -0.91
CA PRO A 371 -28.79 -2.94 -0.34
C PRO A 371 -29.03 -2.67 1.16
N ASN A 372 -30.20 -3.07 1.68
CA ASN A 372 -30.56 -2.96 3.10
C ASN A 372 -29.99 -4.10 3.97
N GLY A 373 -29.25 -5.04 3.38
CA GLY A 373 -28.67 -6.21 4.05
C GLY A 373 -29.59 -7.43 4.14
N THR A 374 -30.84 -7.35 3.66
CA THR A 374 -31.74 -8.50 3.60
C THR A 374 -31.20 -9.54 2.63
N ARG A 375 -31.08 -10.78 3.09
CA ARG A 375 -30.66 -11.92 2.25
C ARG A 375 -31.87 -12.76 1.86
N VAL A 376 -31.95 -13.09 0.58
CA VAL A 376 -32.98 -13.98 0.03
C VAL A 376 -32.29 -15.17 -0.61
N HIS A 377 -32.74 -16.37 -0.25
CA HIS A 377 -32.25 -17.61 -0.81
C HIS A 377 -32.88 -17.89 -2.18
N ARG A 378 -32.13 -18.50 -3.10
CA ARG A 378 -32.58 -18.84 -4.46
C ARG A 378 -33.79 -19.78 -4.53
N THR A 379 -34.13 -20.47 -3.44
CA THR A 379 -35.35 -21.29 -3.36
C THR A 379 -36.62 -20.47 -3.12
N ASN A 380 -36.51 -19.19 -2.77
CA ASN A 380 -37.65 -18.28 -2.65
C ASN A 380 -37.92 -17.60 -3.99
N ASN A 381 -38.65 -18.29 -4.86
CA ASN A 381 -38.92 -17.83 -6.23
C ASN A 381 -39.62 -16.47 -6.31
N ALA A 382 -40.42 -16.11 -5.30
CA ALA A 382 -41.18 -14.87 -5.30
C ALA A 382 -40.31 -13.63 -5.03
N SER A 383 -39.10 -13.79 -4.49
CA SER A 383 -38.27 -12.68 -4.01
C SER A 383 -36.83 -12.69 -4.53
N PHE A 384 -36.34 -13.82 -5.04
CA PHE A 384 -35.01 -13.90 -5.63
C PHE A 384 -35.00 -13.30 -7.05
N PRO A 385 -34.11 -12.32 -7.36
CA PRO A 385 -34.09 -11.67 -8.67
C PRO A 385 -33.26 -12.48 -9.68
N PHE A 386 -33.84 -13.55 -10.22
CA PHE A 386 -33.16 -14.45 -11.17
C PHE A 386 -32.59 -13.72 -12.40
N ASP A 387 -33.39 -12.83 -12.96
CA ASP A 387 -33.08 -12.01 -14.13
C ASP A 387 -32.01 -10.94 -13.88
N ALA A 388 -31.52 -10.79 -12.65
CA ALA A 388 -30.39 -9.93 -12.33
C ALA A 388 -29.02 -10.61 -12.52
N TYR A 389 -29.01 -11.94 -12.63
CA TYR A 389 -27.81 -12.76 -12.76
C TYR A 389 -27.74 -13.39 -14.15
N HIS A 390 -26.57 -13.32 -14.79
CA HIS A 390 -26.31 -14.12 -15.98
C HIS A 390 -25.91 -15.53 -15.56
N MET A 391 -24.85 -15.65 -14.75
CA MET A 391 -24.30 -16.93 -14.32
C MET A 391 -23.57 -16.79 -12.98
N TYR A 392 -23.68 -17.81 -12.14
CA TYR A 392 -22.78 -18.12 -11.05
C TYR A 392 -22.17 -19.50 -11.26
N CYS A 393 -20.85 -19.59 -11.15
CA CYS A 393 -20.16 -20.87 -11.08
C CYS A 393 -19.23 -20.89 -9.87
N ALA A 394 -19.18 -22.04 -9.19
CA ALA A 394 -18.45 -22.25 -7.95
C ALA A 394 -17.03 -22.78 -8.22
N PRO A 395 -16.10 -22.63 -7.26
CA PRO A 395 -14.74 -23.13 -7.45
C PRO A 395 -14.66 -24.64 -7.32
N GLY A 396 -13.90 -25.28 -8.21
CA GLY A 396 -13.77 -26.74 -8.29
C GLY A 396 -13.12 -27.40 -7.08
N ASN A 397 -12.52 -26.62 -6.18
CA ASN A 397 -11.93 -27.09 -4.93
C ASN A 397 -12.77 -26.76 -3.68
N ALA A 398 -14.03 -26.31 -3.85
CA ALA A 398 -14.95 -26.10 -2.74
C ALA A 398 -15.41 -27.42 -2.10
N LEU A 399 -15.46 -27.49 -0.76
CA LEU A 399 -15.78 -28.71 -0.02
C LEU A 399 -17.26 -28.83 0.41
N HIS A 400 -17.97 -27.71 0.47
CA HIS A 400 -19.29 -27.62 1.09
C HIS A 400 -20.29 -26.85 0.23
N LEU A 401 -20.27 -27.11 -1.09
CA LEU A 401 -21.22 -26.48 -2.02
C LEU A 401 -22.66 -26.94 -1.75
N GLU A 402 -23.58 -25.99 -1.89
CA GLU A 402 -25.01 -26.25 -1.78
C GLU A 402 -25.55 -26.73 -3.13
N GLU A 403 -26.06 -27.96 -3.18
CA GLU A 403 -26.69 -28.51 -4.38
C GLU A 403 -28.06 -27.86 -4.68
N PRO A 404 -28.39 -27.66 -5.97
CA PRO A 404 -27.56 -27.91 -7.14
C PRO A 404 -26.59 -26.74 -7.43
N TYR A 405 -25.44 -27.03 -8.02
CA TYR A 405 -24.43 -26.03 -8.38
C TYR A 405 -23.78 -26.34 -9.72
N ASN A 406 -23.23 -25.32 -10.37
CA ASN A 406 -22.30 -25.46 -11.49
C ASN A 406 -20.88 -25.16 -11.02
N LEU A 407 -19.91 -25.95 -11.46
CA LEU A 407 -18.49 -25.62 -11.29
C LEU A 407 -18.04 -24.70 -12.42
N CYS A 408 -17.13 -23.78 -12.11
CA CYS A 408 -16.47 -23.01 -13.15
C CYS A 408 -15.60 -23.90 -14.02
N ASP A 409 -15.30 -23.42 -15.21
CA ASP A 409 -14.35 -24.11 -16.09
C ASP A 409 -13.00 -24.30 -15.39
N ALA A 410 -12.58 -25.56 -15.31
CA ALA A 410 -11.39 -25.96 -14.59
C ALA A 410 -10.10 -25.64 -15.33
N TYR A 411 -10.18 -25.26 -16.61
CA TYR A 411 -9.03 -25.14 -17.52
C TYR A 411 -8.72 -23.70 -17.95
N SER A 412 -9.63 -22.73 -17.76
CA SER A 412 -9.42 -21.35 -18.24
C SER A 412 -8.35 -20.56 -17.47
N ASN A 413 -7.95 -21.01 -16.28
CA ASN A 413 -6.86 -20.44 -15.47
C ASN A 413 -6.04 -21.56 -14.79
N PRO A 414 -4.77 -21.31 -14.43
CA PRO A 414 -3.92 -22.33 -13.81
C PRO A 414 -4.43 -22.85 -12.45
N GLN A 415 -5.29 -22.08 -11.78
CA GLN A 415 -5.88 -22.39 -10.47
C GLN A 415 -7.42 -22.32 -10.54
N PRO A 416 -8.13 -22.93 -9.56
CA PRO A 416 -9.60 -22.88 -9.49
C PRO A 416 -10.15 -21.45 -9.52
N GLN A 417 -11.36 -21.32 -10.06
CA GLN A 417 -12.01 -20.04 -10.29
C GLN A 417 -13.42 -20.02 -9.71
N GLU A 418 -13.88 -18.84 -9.33
CA GLU A 418 -15.27 -18.57 -9.01
C GLU A 418 -15.70 -17.30 -9.75
N ILE A 419 -16.76 -17.38 -10.53
CA ILE A 419 -17.22 -16.30 -11.39
C ILE A 419 -18.68 -15.99 -11.04
N LEU A 420 -18.95 -14.71 -10.85
CA LEU A 420 -20.31 -14.19 -10.69
C LEU A 420 -20.56 -13.09 -11.72
N GLN A 421 -21.37 -13.43 -12.72
CA GLN A 421 -21.80 -12.53 -13.78
C GLN A 421 -23.21 -12.02 -13.50
N ILE A 422 -23.36 -10.69 -13.50
CA ILE A 422 -24.62 -9.97 -13.38
C ILE A 422 -24.96 -9.25 -14.69
N ILE A 423 -26.24 -8.96 -14.87
CA ILE A 423 -26.78 -8.23 -16.03
C ILE A 423 -27.65 -7.06 -15.58
N PRO A 424 -27.91 -6.06 -16.45
CA PRO A 424 -28.71 -4.88 -16.12
C PRO A 424 -30.06 -5.22 -15.48
N HIS A 425 -30.29 -4.72 -14.26
CA HIS A 425 -31.51 -4.98 -13.51
C HIS A 425 -31.73 -3.90 -12.43
N PRO A 426 -32.98 -3.53 -12.07
CA PRO A 426 -33.26 -2.46 -11.11
C PRO A 426 -32.61 -2.63 -9.73
N VAL A 427 -32.38 -3.87 -9.28
CA VAL A 427 -31.71 -4.13 -7.99
C VAL A 427 -30.28 -3.59 -7.92
N TRP A 428 -29.65 -3.35 -9.07
CA TRP A 428 -28.30 -2.78 -9.16
C TRP A 428 -28.28 -1.25 -9.18
N GLY A 429 -29.43 -0.60 -9.36
CA GLY A 429 -29.53 0.86 -9.54
C GLY A 429 -28.98 1.67 -8.36
N HIS A 430 -29.13 1.18 -7.13
CA HIS A 430 -28.58 1.85 -5.93
C HIS A 430 -27.04 1.92 -5.95
N TYR A 431 -26.37 1.05 -6.71
CA TYR A 431 -24.92 1.03 -6.86
C TYR A 431 -24.45 1.84 -8.09
N GLY A 432 -25.36 2.49 -8.83
CA GLY A 432 -25.03 3.26 -10.04
C GLY A 432 -24.88 2.44 -11.32
N TYR A 433 -25.18 1.14 -11.26
CA TYR A 433 -25.12 0.23 -12.39
C TYR A 433 -26.38 0.30 -13.26
N PRO A 434 -26.30 -0.16 -14.54
CA PRO A 434 -27.45 -0.25 -15.44
C PRO A 434 -28.67 -0.94 -14.82
N THR A 435 -29.84 -0.33 -14.98
CA THR A 435 -31.11 -0.85 -14.45
C THR A 435 -31.94 -1.58 -15.49
N LYS A 436 -31.62 -1.39 -16.78
CA LYS A 436 -32.35 -1.98 -17.93
C LYS A 436 -31.37 -2.41 -19.00
N LYS A 437 -31.70 -3.47 -19.74
CA LYS A 437 -30.92 -3.91 -20.90
C LYS A 437 -30.83 -2.79 -21.94
N GLY A 438 -29.65 -2.62 -22.53
CA GLY A 438 -29.35 -1.58 -23.52
C GLY A 438 -28.87 -0.24 -22.92
N GLU A 439 -29.00 -0.04 -21.61
CA GLU A 439 -28.49 1.16 -20.94
C GLU A 439 -26.96 1.20 -20.98
N GLY A 440 -26.39 2.25 -21.60
CA GLY A 440 -24.94 2.39 -21.82
C GLY A 440 -24.35 1.50 -22.92
N TRP A 441 -25.20 0.91 -23.75
CA TRP A 441 -24.79 0.11 -24.90
C TRP A 441 -24.55 0.98 -26.15
N ILE A 442 -24.57 0.36 -27.33
CA ILE A 442 -24.35 1.03 -28.62
C ILE A 442 -25.34 2.18 -28.79
N GLY A 443 -24.81 3.37 -29.08
CA GLY A 443 -25.60 4.60 -29.25
C GLY A 443 -25.96 5.34 -27.96
N ASP A 444 -25.56 4.84 -26.80
CA ASP A 444 -25.80 5.45 -25.48
C ASP A 444 -24.49 5.71 -24.71
N PRO A 445 -23.63 6.64 -25.18
CA PRO A 445 -22.36 6.95 -24.53
C PRO A 445 -22.59 7.59 -23.15
N ARG A 446 -21.88 7.11 -22.13
CA ARG A 446 -22.13 7.51 -20.73
C ARG A 446 -20.87 7.76 -19.93
N SER A 447 -21.03 8.62 -18.93
CA SER A 447 -20.10 8.72 -17.81
C SER A 447 -20.67 7.93 -16.64
N TRP A 448 -19.93 6.94 -16.20
CA TRP A 448 -20.28 6.04 -15.12
C TRP A 448 -19.64 6.48 -13.81
N GLU A 449 -20.39 6.37 -12.72
CA GLU A 449 -19.87 6.39 -11.35
C GLU A 449 -20.49 5.21 -10.60
N LEU A 450 -19.73 4.12 -10.49
CA LEU A 450 -20.20 2.85 -9.95
C LEU A 450 -19.72 2.67 -8.51
N ASP A 451 -20.61 2.32 -7.58
CA ASP A 451 -20.27 1.90 -6.20
C ASP A 451 -19.86 0.42 -6.17
N VAL A 452 -18.76 0.15 -6.88
CA VAL A 452 -18.18 -1.18 -7.07
C VAL A 452 -17.84 -1.83 -5.74
N GLY A 453 -17.37 -1.06 -4.76
CA GLY A 453 -17.05 -1.55 -3.43
C GLY A 453 -18.27 -2.09 -2.70
N LYS A 454 -19.37 -1.33 -2.63
CA LYS A 454 -20.59 -1.83 -1.97
C LYS A 454 -21.22 -2.99 -2.72
N LEU A 455 -21.29 -2.94 -4.06
CA LEU A 455 -21.87 -4.03 -4.84
C LEU A 455 -21.10 -5.32 -4.60
N SER A 456 -19.77 -5.28 -4.77
CA SER A 456 -18.90 -6.44 -4.56
C SER A 456 -18.87 -6.95 -3.12
N GLN A 457 -19.31 -6.16 -2.12
CA GLN A 457 -19.53 -6.61 -0.74
C GLN A 457 -20.84 -7.40 -0.59
N SER A 458 -21.88 -6.99 -1.31
CA SER A 458 -23.23 -7.58 -1.28
C SER A 458 -23.32 -8.89 -2.08
N LEU A 459 -22.51 -9.01 -3.13
CA LEU A 459 -22.46 -10.20 -3.98
C LEU A 459 -21.98 -11.45 -3.20
N TYR A 460 -22.55 -12.60 -3.56
CA TYR A 460 -22.21 -13.89 -2.98
C TYR A 460 -20.86 -14.38 -3.56
N PHE A 461 -19.98 -14.82 -2.67
CA PHE A 461 -18.77 -15.58 -2.99
C PHE A 461 -18.63 -16.68 -1.96
N TYR A 462 -18.32 -17.89 -2.43
CA TYR A 462 -18.16 -19.09 -1.63
C TYR A 462 -17.01 -18.95 -0.65
N GLN A 463 -17.27 -19.46 0.56
CA GLN A 463 -16.31 -19.56 1.64
C GLN A 463 -16.71 -20.78 2.50
N ASP A 464 -15.72 -21.57 2.94
CA ASP A 464 -15.96 -22.77 3.72
C ASP A 464 -16.67 -22.43 5.05
N PRO A 465 -17.72 -23.17 5.45
CA PRO A 465 -18.44 -22.94 6.69
C PRO A 465 -17.51 -22.95 7.92
N GLY A 466 -17.77 -22.05 8.87
CA GLY A 466 -16.98 -21.96 10.12
C GLY A 466 -15.64 -21.23 9.98
N THR A 467 -15.27 -20.76 8.79
CA THR A 467 -14.03 -20.01 8.58
C THR A 467 -14.20 -18.49 8.79
N LYS A 468 -13.09 -17.77 8.97
CA LYS A 468 -13.12 -16.34 9.27
C LYS A 468 -13.53 -15.55 8.02
N PRO A 469 -14.55 -14.67 8.08
CA PRO A 469 -14.97 -13.88 6.92
C PRO A 469 -13.81 -13.13 6.26
N VAL A 470 -13.71 -13.27 4.94
CA VAL A 470 -12.63 -12.65 4.15
C VAL A 470 -12.80 -11.13 4.04
N GLU A 471 -11.68 -10.40 4.12
CA GLU A 471 -11.64 -9.00 3.68
C GLU A 471 -11.38 -8.93 2.18
N ARG A 472 -12.33 -8.41 1.41
CA ARG A 472 -12.26 -8.41 -0.06
C ARG A 472 -11.41 -7.25 -0.59
N HIS A 473 -10.28 -7.58 -1.20
CA HIS A 473 -9.36 -6.66 -1.86
C HIS A 473 -9.38 -6.91 -3.35
N TRP A 474 -9.48 -5.87 -4.18
CA TRP A 474 -9.61 -6.00 -5.63
C TRP A 474 -8.36 -5.48 -6.34
N PRO A 475 -7.32 -6.31 -6.54
CA PRO A 475 -6.09 -5.89 -7.22
C PRO A 475 -6.26 -5.63 -8.72
N SER A 476 -7.29 -6.16 -9.37
CA SER A 476 -7.60 -5.94 -10.80
C SER A 476 -8.97 -5.27 -10.93
N ILE A 477 -9.05 -4.22 -11.75
CA ILE A 477 -10.29 -3.48 -12.05
C ILE A 477 -10.24 -3.09 -13.51
N ASP A 478 -11.17 -3.66 -14.26
CA ASP A 478 -11.03 -3.90 -15.68
C ASP A 478 -12.34 -3.55 -16.39
N LEU A 479 -12.24 -3.15 -17.66
CA LEU A 479 -13.38 -3.07 -18.57
C LEU A 479 -12.94 -3.43 -19.97
N GLY A 480 -13.86 -3.98 -20.74
CA GLY A 480 -13.55 -4.47 -22.07
C GLY A 480 -14.54 -5.51 -22.52
N THR A 481 -14.12 -6.35 -23.47
CA THR A 481 -15.01 -7.31 -24.09
C THR A 481 -14.34 -8.66 -24.27
N GLU A 482 -15.16 -9.68 -24.19
CA GLU A 482 -14.90 -11.05 -24.60
C GLU A 482 -15.86 -11.40 -25.73
N ILE A 483 -15.33 -11.76 -26.90
CA ILE A 483 -16.12 -12.33 -27.99
C ILE A 483 -16.04 -13.84 -27.84
N TYR A 484 -17.13 -14.48 -27.44
CA TYR A 484 -17.18 -15.91 -27.20
C TYR A 484 -17.55 -16.70 -28.45
N ILE A 485 -16.65 -17.58 -28.90
CA ILE A 485 -16.79 -18.57 -30.01
C ILE A 485 -17.69 -18.03 -31.14
N SER A 486 -17.26 -16.90 -31.72
CA SER A 486 -17.98 -16.23 -32.80
C SER A 486 -17.00 -15.74 -33.87
N ASN A 487 -17.21 -16.20 -35.09
CA ASN A 487 -16.36 -15.83 -36.23
C ASN A 487 -16.69 -14.43 -36.73
N ASP A 488 -15.66 -13.72 -37.20
CA ASP A 488 -15.74 -12.48 -37.96
C ASP A 488 -16.57 -11.39 -37.26
N GLN A 489 -16.55 -11.39 -35.91
CA GLN A 489 -17.21 -10.38 -35.09
C GLN A 489 -16.25 -9.25 -34.77
N VAL A 490 -16.79 -8.04 -34.68
CA VAL A 490 -16.04 -6.83 -34.36
C VAL A 490 -16.64 -6.17 -33.11
N ALA A 491 -15.77 -5.83 -32.17
CA ALA A 491 -16.07 -4.98 -31.04
C ALA A 491 -15.19 -3.74 -31.08
N GLU A 492 -15.79 -2.59 -30.83
CA GLU A 492 -15.12 -1.29 -30.91
C GLU A 492 -15.69 -0.33 -29.88
N TRP A 493 -14.81 0.30 -29.09
CA TRP A 493 -15.22 1.22 -28.04
C TRP A 493 -14.10 2.21 -27.68
N THR A 494 -14.49 3.26 -26.95
CA THR A 494 -13.56 4.22 -26.37
C THR A 494 -13.80 4.36 -24.87
N VAL A 495 -12.70 4.55 -24.14
CA VAL A 495 -12.71 4.82 -22.69
C VAL A 495 -11.81 6.00 -22.37
N SER A 496 -12.26 6.83 -21.43
CA SER A 496 -11.54 7.99 -20.91
C SER A 496 -11.99 8.30 -19.48
N ASP A 497 -11.33 9.25 -18.82
CA ASP A 497 -11.68 9.73 -17.48
C ASP A 497 -11.71 8.62 -16.41
N PHE A 498 -10.95 7.54 -16.58
CA PHE A 498 -10.94 6.40 -15.66
C PHE A 498 -10.26 6.78 -14.34
N ASP A 499 -10.94 6.55 -13.22
CA ASP A 499 -10.45 6.74 -11.86
C ASP A 499 -11.06 5.72 -10.89
N ILE A 500 -10.31 5.36 -9.85
CA ILE A 500 -10.79 4.52 -8.75
C ILE A 500 -10.77 5.37 -7.48
N LEU A 501 -11.95 5.67 -6.95
CA LEU A 501 -12.15 6.59 -5.85
C LEU A 501 -12.39 5.83 -4.55
N ARG A 502 -11.45 5.91 -3.60
CA ARG A 502 -11.59 5.29 -2.28
C ARG A 502 -12.06 6.31 -1.24
N LYS A 503 -13.04 5.94 -0.42
CA LYS A 503 -13.47 6.76 0.72
C LYS A 503 -12.35 6.86 1.75
N GLN A 504 -12.03 8.06 2.23
CA GLN A 504 -11.16 8.19 3.40
C GLN A 504 -11.93 7.70 4.63
N ILE A 505 -11.50 6.58 5.19
CA ILE A 505 -11.88 6.24 6.56
C ILE A 505 -11.14 7.24 7.44
N LYS A 506 -11.85 8.26 7.93
CA LYS A 506 -11.40 9.01 9.10
C LYS A 506 -11.14 7.95 10.16
N LYS A 507 -9.87 7.65 10.45
CA LYS A 507 -9.53 6.93 11.67
C LYS A 507 -10.07 7.81 12.78
N GLU A 508 -11.24 7.46 13.32
CA GLU A 508 -11.52 7.77 14.71
C GLU A 508 -10.29 7.30 15.46
N ILE A 509 -9.55 8.26 16.00
CA ILE A 509 -8.52 8.00 16.99
C ILE A 509 -9.29 7.39 18.14
N LEU A 510 -9.36 6.06 18.15
CA LEU A 510 -9.84 5.31 19.29
C LEU A 510 -8.98 5.79 20.47
N HIS A 511 -9.63 6.44 21.43
CA HIS A 511 -9.03 6.83 22.69
C HIS A 511 -8.37 5.60 23.32
N LEU A 512 -7.06 5.46 23.16
CA LEU A 512 -6.24 4.73 24.11
C LEU A 512 -6.16 5.64 25.34
N GLN A 513 -7.07 5.43 26.29
CA GLN A 513 -6.85 5.88 27.66
C GLN A 513 -5.59 5.19 28.21
N PRO A 514 -4.76 5.90 28.99
CA PRO A 514 -3.60 5.31 29.63
C PRO A 514 -4.07 4.36 30.73
N VAL A 515 -3.71 3.08 30.63
CA VAL A 515 -3.74 2.18 31.77
C VAL A 515 -2.70 2.71 32.77
N SER A 516 -3.17 3.17 33.92
CA SER A 516 -2.31 3.49 35.06
C SER A 516 -1.62 2.20 35.51
N MET A 517 -0.31 2.13 35.36
CA MET A 517 0.51 1.16 36.09
C MET A 517 0.58 1.62 37.54
N ALA A 518 -0.27 1.04 38.39
CA ALA A 518 -0.01 0.98 39.82
C ALA A 518 0.99 -0.17 40.07
N MET A 519 2.06 0.15 40.78
CA MET A 519 3.05 -0.80 41.27
C MET A 519 2.41 -1.76 42.28
N SER A 520 2.71 -3.05 42.15
CA SER A 520 2.65 -4.03 43.24
C SER A 520 3.93 -4.89 43.20
N PRO A 521 4.54 -5.22 44.34
CA PRO A 521 5.82 -5.89 44.40
C PRO A 521 5.70 -7.42 44.29
N LEU A 522 6.84 -8.03 43.94
CA LEU A 522 7.19 -9.45 43.99
C LEU A 522 6.72 -10.15 45.27
N LEU A 523 6.37 -11.44 45.15
CA LEU A 523 6.81 -12.53 46.05
C LEU A 523 6.51 -13.89 45.39
N ASP A 524 7.59 -14.63 45.12
CA ASP A 524 7.86 -16.03 45.48
C ASP A 524 6.85 -17.16 45.20
N ASP A 525 7.33 -18.03 44.30
CA ASP A 525 7.74 -19.43 44.57
C ASP A 525 6.74 -20.60 44.41
N ASP A 526 7.23 -21.53 43.60
CA ASP A 526 7.22 -22.99 43.69
C ASP A 526 5.97 -23.89 43.49
N THR A 527 6.15 -24.74 42.46
CA THR A 527 6.03 -26.21 42.38
C THR A 527 4.71 -27.01 42.52
N THR A 528 4.74 -28.13 41.77
CA THR A 528 3.92 -29.37 41.78
C THR A 528 2.59 -29.29 41.01
N LEU A 529 2.37 -29.94 39.84
CA LEU A 529 2.58 -31.32 39.39
C LEU A 529 1.81 -32.33 40.26
N PHE A 530 0.70 -32.88 39.75
CA PHE A 530 0.37 -34.32 39.73
C PHE A 530 -0.95 -34.60 39.00
N ASP A 531 -0.89 -35.65 38.18
CA ASP A 531 -1.96 -36.37 37.49
C ASP A 531 -3.01 -36.97 38.45
N VAL A 532 -4.13 -37.47 37.88
CA VAL A 532 -4.53 -38.91 37.90
C VAL A 532 -6.07 -39.13 37.81
N ASN A 533 -6.43 -39.85 36.74
CA ASN A 533 -7.41 -40.93 36.52
C ASN A 533 -8.93 -40.82 36.80
N LEU A 534 -9.65 -41.12 35.70
CA LEU A 534 -10.62 -42.22 35.48
C LEU A 534 -10.77 -43.29 36.58
N ASP A 535 -12.01 -43.60 36.97
CA ASP A 535 -12.58 -44.96 36.84
C ASP A 535 -14.08 -44.96 37.18
N GLY A 536 -14.84 -45.82 36.50
CA GLY A 536 -16.28 -45.98 36.68
C GLY A 536 -16.66 -47.22 37.50
N THR A 537 -17.94 -47.36 37.84
CA THR A 537 -18.68 -48.65 37.79
C THR A 537 -20.18 -48.49 38.13
N SER A 538 -20.97 -49.32 37.43
CA SER A 538 -22.37 -49.78 37.55
C SER A 538 -22.75 -50.34 38.95
N THR A 539 -23.97 -50.62 39.42
CA THR A 539 -25.37 -50.83 38.93
C THR A 539 -26.24 -51.15 40.18
N SER A 540 -27.56 -50.84 40.19
CA SER A 540 -28.61 -51.74 40.74
C SER A 540 -30.04 -51.26 40.42
N GLU A 541 -30.92 -52.26 40.26
CA GLU A 541 -32.33 -52.37 39.81
C GLU A 541 -33.34 -51.54 40.67
N ASP A 542 -34.64 -51.38 40.42
CA ASP A 542 -35.69 -52.15 39.72
C ASP A 542 -36.92 -51.23 39.45
N GLY A 543 -37.85 -51.68 38.60
CA GLY A 543 -38.86 -50.85 37.89
C GLY A 543 -40.23 -50.59 38.54
N GLY A 544 -41.13 -50.00 37.72
CA GLY A 544 -42.56 -49.82 38.05
C GLY A 544 -43.27 -48.61 37.40
N TYR A 545 -43.84 -48.83 36.20
CA TYR A 545 -45.01 -48.21 35.53
C TYR A 545 -45.57 -46.84 35.98
N GLU A 546 -45.62 -45.83 35.08
CA GLU A 546 -46.83 -45.02 34.71
C GLU A 546 -46.53 -43.85 33.72
N PRO A 547 -47.54 -43.32 32.99
CA PRO A 547 -47.40 -42.79 31.63
C PRO A 547 -46.88 -41.35 31.52
N ILE A 548 -46.28 -41.04 30.36
CA ILE A 548 -45.74 -39.72 29.98
C ILE A 548 -46.83 -38.64 30.07
N PRO A 549 -46.71 -37.64 30.97
CA PRO A 549 -47.60 -36.49 30.97
C PRO A 549 -47.15 -35.46 29.93
N ALA A 550 -48.15 -34.85 29.28
CA ALA A 550 -48.05 -33.65 28.45
C ALA A 550 -47.23 -32.50 29.10
N PRO A 551 -46.65 -31.59 28.29
CA PRO A 551 -45.72 -30.58 28.79
C PRO A 551 -46.42 -29.60 29.74
N LYS A 552 -46.06 -29.65 31.02
CA LYS A 552 -46.39 -28.60 32.00
C LYS A 552 -45.47 -27.40 31.77
N THR A 553 -46.07 -26.28 31.37
CA THR A 553 -45.46 -24.94 31.31
C THR A 553 -44.67 -24.64 32.60
N LYS A 554 -43.33 -24.65 32.51
CA LYS A 554 -42.47 -24.03 33.54
C LYS A 554 -42.61 -22.52 33.41
N SER A 555 -43.35 -21.92 34.34
CA SER A 555 -43.26 -20.50 34.69
C SER A 555 -41.78 -20.11 34.80
N LYS A 556 -41.26 -19.31 33.86
CA LYS A 556 -39.94 -18.71 33.96
C LYS A 556 -39.95 -17.77 35.17
N LYS A 557 -39.24 -18.13 36.24
CA LYS A 557 -38.97 -17.19 37.35
C LYS A 557 -38.30 -15.94 36.76
N PRO A 558 -38.75 -14.71 37.09
CA PRO A 558 -38.08 -13.50 36.64
C PRO A 558 -36.62 -13.48 37.14
N PRO A 559 -35.69 -12.88 36.38
CA PRO A 559 -34.32 -12.73 36.83
C PRO A 559 -34.28 -11.98 38.17
N PRO A 560 -33.35 -12.34 39.08
CA PRO A 560 -33.24 -11.71 40.39
C PRO A 560 -33.05 -10.20 40.24
N TYR A 561 -33.85 -9.44 41.00
CA TYR A 561 -33.79 -7.98 41.00
C TYR A 561 -32.45 -7.51 41.60
N SER A 562 -31.68 -6.78 40.81
CA SER A 562 -30.52 -6.01 41.26
C SER A 562 -30.42 -4.76 40.38
N ARG A 563 -29.81 -3.68 40.91
CA ARG A 563 -29.58 -2.46 40.11
C ARG A 563 -28.80 -2.73 38.83
N PHE A 564 -27.92 -3.73 38.81
CA PHE A 564 -27.18 -4.12 37.62
C PHE A 564 -28.07 -4.85 36.61
N THR A 565 -28.84 -5.86 37.05
CA THR A 565 -29.75 -6.64 36.18
C THR A 565 -30.91 -5.82 35.63
N GLN A 566 -31.32 -4.76 36.33
CA GLN A 566 -32.36 -3.81 35.88
C GLN A 566 -31.79 -2.58 35.15
N GLN A 567 -30.46 -2.48 34.98
CA GLN A 567 -29.80 -1.30 34.38
C GLN A 567 -30.09 0.03 35.11
N GLU A 568 -30.32 -0.04 36.42
CA GLU A 568 -30.57 1.08 37.34
C GLU A 568 -29.32 1.51 38.13
N LEU A 569 -28.12 1.22 37.60
CA LEU A 569 -26.88 1.70 38.19
C LEU A 569 -26.83 3.24 38.17
N PRO A 570 -26.27 3.89 39.22
CA PRO A 570 -26.05 5.33 39.19
C PRO A 570 -25.13 5.67 38.01
N ALA A 571 -25.65 6.44 37.06
CA ALA A 571 -24.91 6.87 35.89
C ALA A 571 -25.02 8.39 35.73
N CYS A 572 -23.89 9.04 35.41
CA CYS A 572 -23.89 10.43 34.98
C CYS A 572 -24.06 10.46 33.45
N LYS A 573 -25.11 11.14 32.98
CA LYS A 573 -25.36 11.35 31.54
C LYS A 573 -25.05 12.81 31.19
N PRO A 574 -23.80 13.15 30.84
CA PRO A 574 -23.43 14.54 30.59
C PRO A 574 -24.14 15.05 29.34
N ILE A 575 -25.08 15.97 29.51
CA ILE A 575 -25.71 16.66 28.40
C ILE A 575 -24.78 17.78 27.95
N ILE A 576 -24.24 17.65 26.73
CA ILE A 576 -23.31 18.60 26.15
C ILE A 576 -24.09 19.88 25.78
N THR A 577 -23.99 20.92 26.62
CA THR A 577 -24.59 22.23 26.35
C THR A 577 -23.60 23.14 25.62
N PRO A 578 -24.06 24.08 24.77
CA PRO A 578 -23.16 25.02 24.10
C PRO A 578 -22.25 25.80 25.06
N LYS A 579 -22.78 26.21 26.23
CA LYS A 579 -21.98 26.88 27.27
C LYS A 579 -20.84 26.01 27.80
N LEU A 580 -21.10 24.73 28.05
CA LEU A 580 -20.09 23.78 28.52
C LEU A 580 -19.02 23.55 27.45
N VAL A 581 -19.42 23.45 26.18
CA VAL A 581 -18.49 23.30 25.04
C VAL A 581 -17.62 24.55 24.88
N ILE A 582 -18.21 25.74 24.88
CA ILE A 582 -17.45 26.99 24.77
C ILE A 582 -16.45 27.11 25.92
N ALA A 583 -16.87 26.80 27.16
CA ALA A 583 -16.00 26.83 28.32
C ALA A 583 -14.83 25.84 28.21
N SER A 584 -15.08 24.60 27.77
CA SER A 584 -14.02 23.58 27.63
C SER A 584 -13.01 23.94 26.54
N PHE A 585 -13.46 24.40 25.37
CA PHE A 585 -12.58 24.85 24.29
C PHE A 585 -11.76 26.08 24.70
N THR A 586 -12.36 27.02 25.43
CA THR A 586 -11.65 28.19 25.97
C THR A 586 -10.58 27.79 26.98
N PHE A 587 -10.91 26.86 27.89
CA PHE A 587 -9.96 26.36 28.88
C PHE A 587 -8.75 25.66 28.24
N ILE A 588 -8.98 24.79 27.24
CA ILE A 588 -7.90 24.12 26.51
C ILE A 588 -7.02 25.16 25.81
N ALA A 589 -7.61 26.16 25.16
CA ALA A 589 -6.85 27.23 24.49
C ALA A 589 -5.96 28.01 25.48
N ILE A 590 -6.50 28.38 26.65
CA ILE A 590 -5.77 29.11 27.70
C ILE A 590 -4.57 28.33 28.22
N ILE A 591 -4.63 27.00 28.25
CA ILE A 591 -3.51 26.16 28.71
C ILE A 591 -2.52 25.88 27.56
N PHE A 592 -3.03 25.51 26.39
CA PHE A 592 -2.19 24.98 25.31
C PHE A 592 -1.39 26.08 24.63
N VAL A 593 -1.94 27.29 24.50
CA VAL A 593 -1.21 28.39 23.85
C VAL A 593 0.03 28.79 24.65
N PRO A 594 -0.02 29.07 25.97
CA PRO A 594 1.19 29.35 26.76
C PRO A 594 2.22 28.22 26.74
N ILE A 595 1.78 26.95 26.86
CA ILE A 595 2.68 25.79 26.75
C ILE A 595 3.36 25.75 25.38
N GLY A 596 2.61 25.97 24.31
CA GLY A 596 3.13 26.02 22.94
C GLY A 596 4.15 27.13 22.73
N ILE A 597 3.89 28.34 23.25
CA ILE A 597 4.83 29.47 23.22
C ILE A 597 6.09 29.12 24.01
N ALA A 598 5.95 28.60 25.23
CA ALA A 598 7.09 28.24 26.09
C ALA A 598 7.98 27.16 25.44
N ALA A 599 7.37 26.10 24.90
CA ALA A 599 8.08 25.03 24.21
C ALA A 599 8.78 25.51 22.93
N LEU A 600 8.11 26.35 22.12
CA LEU A 600 8.71 26.91 20.90
C LEU A 600 9.86 27.87 21.23
N SER A 601 9.70 28.69 22.26
CA SER A 601 10.75 29.58 22.76
C SER A 601 11.96 28.79 23.26
N ALA A 602 11.73 27.74 24.06
CA ALA A 602 12.80 26.86 24.52
C ALA A 602 13.54 26.19 23.36
N SER A 603 12.81 25.68 22.36
CA SER A 603 13.44 25.09 21.16
C SER A 603 14.23 26.10 20.34
N ASN A 604 13.81 27.37 20.25
CA ASN A 604 14.52 28.40 19.49
C ASN A 604 15.79 28.91 20.19
N LYS A 605 15.90 28.70 21.52
CA LYS A 605 17.12 28.97 22.28
C LYS A 605 18.20 27.92 22.06
N VAL A 606 17.83 26.71 21.65
CA VAL A 606 18.78 25.65 21.33
C VAL A 606 19.57 26.01 20.08
N VAL A 607 20.89 26.09 20.25
CA VAL A 607 21.86 26.28 19.18
C VAL A 607 22.33 24.91 18.67
N GLU A 608 22.29 24.73 17.36
CA GLU A 608 22.75 23.52 16.67
C GLU A 608 23.63 23.89 15.48
N ILE A 609 24.72 23.13 15.31
CA ILE A 609 25.63 23.16 14.17
C ILE A 609 25.59 21.75 13.56
N GLU A 610 25.28 21.64 12.27
CA GLU A 610 25.23 20.38 11.54
C GLU A 610 26.23 20.43 10.39
N GLU A 611 27.20 19.51 10.37
CA GLU A 611 28.22 19.40 9.33
C GLU A 611 28.15 18.03 8.69
N ARG A 612 27.79 18.00 7.40
CA ARG A 612 27.83 16.78 6.59
C ARG A 612 29.25 16.55 6.09
N TYR A 613 29.85 15.40 6.43
CA TYR A 613 31.25 15.14 6.13
C TYR A 613 31.50 13.89 5.27
N ASP A 614 30.49 13.06 4.98
CA ASP A 614 30.67 11.80 4.23
C ASP A 614 31.37 12.02 2.88
N ARG A 615 30.93 12.97 2.06
CA ARG A 615 31.55 13.24 0.74
C ARG A 615 32.74 14.19 0.82
N GLU A 616 32.65 15.18 1.71
CA GLU A 616 33.67 16.22 1.89
C GLU A 616 35.01 15.66 2.39
N CYS A 617 34.96 14.53 3.10
CA CYS A 617 36.13 13.82 3.60
C CYS A 617 36.59 12.68 2.69
N ILE A 618 36.22 12.70 1.40
CA ILE A 618 36.76 11.82 0.38
C ILE A 618 37.75 12.62 -0.49
N PRO A 619 39.02 12.19 -0.62
CA PRO A 619 39.96 12.84 -1.51
C PRO A 619 39.47 12.79 -2.97
N PRO A 620 39.68 13.83 -3.79
CA PRO A 620 39.20 13.88 -5.18
C PRO A 620 39.61 12.67 -6.03
N ILE A 621 40.78 12.09 -5.77
CA ILE A 621 41.33 10.89 -6.43
C ILE A 621 40.40 9.67 -6.26
N TYR A 622 39.65 9.61 -5.17
CA TYR A 622 38.75 8.50 -4.84
C TYR A 622 37.27 8.81 -5.09
N SER A 623 36.95 9.93 -5.74
CA SER A 623 35.55 10.37 -5.99
C SER A 623 34.72 9.32 -6.75
N ASP A 624 35.30 8.62 -7.72
CA ASP A 624 34.65 7.55 -8.48
C ASP A 624 34.81 6.15 -7.84
N HIS A 625 35.64 6.02 -6.80
CA HIS A 625 36.01 4.75 -6.16
C HIS A 625 35.92 4.80 -4.62
N ILE A 626 34.88 5.44 -4.10
CA ILE A 626 34.67 5.69 -2.67
C ILE A 626 34.70 4.40 -1.83
N LEU A 627 34.15 3.30 -2.35
CA LEU A 627 34.15 2.01 -1.66
C LEU A 627 35.56 1.43 -1.48
N GLN A 628 36.45 1.63 -2.46
CA GLN A 628 37.85 1.18 -2.34
C GLN A 628 38.59 2.00 -1.29
N TYR A 629 38.35 3.32 -1.25
CA TYR A 629 38.93 4.21 -0.24
C TYR A 629 38.52 3.82 1.17
N ILE A 630 37.22 3.65 1.43
CA ILE A 630 36.73 3.36 2.78
C ILE A 630 37.15 1.97 3.26
N GLN A 631 37.32 1.00 2.36
CA GLN A 631 37.73 -0.38 2.69
C GLN A 631 39.25 -0.56 2.83
N SER A 632 40.07 0.39 2.36
CA SER A 632 41.53 0.29 2.44
C SER A 632 42.03 0.32 3.89
N VAL A 633 42.76 -0.70 4.33
CA VAL A 633 43.25 -0.83 5.71
C VAL A 633 44.44 0.10 6.01
N GLY A 634 45.23 0.47 4.99
CA GLY A 634 46.46 1.28 5.14
C GLY A 634 46.31 2.77 4.80
N THR A 635 45.17 3.19 4.25
CA THR A 635 44.96 4.60 3.86
C THR A 635 44.50 5.42 5.06
N ASP A 636 45.17 6.56 5.29
CA ASP A 636 44.73 7.56 6.26
C ASP A 636 43.42 8.22 5.79
N LYS A 637 42.41 8.19 6.67
CA LYS A 637 41.07 8.72 6.42
C LYS A 637 40.76 9.94 7.27
N THR A 638 41.82 10.59 7.74
CA THR A 638 41.74 11.82 8.52
C THR A 638 41.40 12.99 7.61
N CYS A 639 40.41 13.76 8.01
CA CYS A 639 39.88 14.91 7.29
C CYS A 639 39.63 16.04 8.28
N THR A 640 39.95 17.28 7.89
CA THR A 640 39.73 18.45 8.73
C THR A 640 38.54 19.26 8.20
N ARG A 641 37.59 19.58 9.08
CA ARG A 641 36.48 20.50 8.81
C ARG A 641 36.55 21.70 9.73
N ARG A 642 35.99 22.83 9.28
CA ARG A 642 35.92 24.07 10.06
C ARG A 642 34.47 24.44 10.28
N LEU A 643 34.09 24.63 11.53
CA LEU A 643 32.73 24.96 11.95
C LEU A 643 32.72 26.34 12.58
N THR A 644 31.81 27.20 12.16
CA THR A 644 31.63 28.52 12.81
C THR A 644 30.50 28.44 13.81
N VAL A 645 30.75 28.87 15.05
CA VAL A 645 29.73 28.91 16.10
C VAL A 645 28.76 30.06 15.83
N PRO A 646 27.47 29.81 15.53
CA PRO A 646 26.56 30.87 15.11
C PRO A 646 26.11 31.77 16.28
N LYS A 647 26.06 31.22 17.49
CA LYS A 647 25.64 31.88 18.72
C LYS A 647 26.34 31.21 19.90
N HIS A 648 26.54 31.95 20.98
CA HIS A 648 27.12 31.41 22.22
C HIS A 648 26.43 30.10 22.64
N MET A 649 27.22 29.04 22.79
CA MET A 649 26.78 27.70 23.20
C MET A 649 27.25 27.44 24.62
N LYS A 650 26.32 27.49 25.58
CA LYS A 650 26.61 27.21 26.98
C LYS A 650 26.90 25.72 27.20
N SER A 651 27.92 25.41 28.00
CA SER A 651 28.29 24.06 28.41
C SER A 651 27.21 23.37 29.26
N PRO A 652 27.10 22.03 29.19
CA PRO A 652 27.83 21.14 28.27
C PRO A 652 27.28 21.21 26.84
N VAL A 653 28.17 21.22 25.84
CA VAL A 653 27.83 21.12 24.42
C VAL A 653 27.88 19.65 23.99
N PHE A 654 26.76 19.11 23.53
CA PHE A 654 26.65 17.70 23.18
C PHE A 654 27.10 17.47 21.73
N ILE A 655 27.87 16.41 21.52
CA ILE A 655 28.35 15.96 20.22
C ILE A 655 27.53 14.75 19.82
N TYR A 656 26.85 14.81 18.68
CA TYR A 656 26.14 13.69 18.08
C TYR A 656 26.72 13.34 16.72
N TYR A 657 26.69 12.06 16.37
CA TYR A 657 26.74 11.64 14.98
C TYR A 657 25.33 11.33 14.49
N GLN A 658 25.04 11.71 13.25
CA GLN A 658 23.81 11.38 12.56
C GLN A 658 24.12 10.45 11.40
N LEU A 659 23.39 9.34 11.35
CA LEU A 659 23.38 8.43 10.20
C LEU A 659 22.03 8.53 9.52
N THR A 660 22.04 8.57 8.19
CA THR A 660 20.83 8.44 7.37
C THR A 660 20.78 7.08 6.68
N ASP A 661 19.57 6.63 6.38
CA ASP A 661 19.30 5.41 5.61
C ASP A 661 19.84 4.13 6.24
N PHE A 662 20.04 4.14 7.57
CA PHE A 662 20.47 2.99 8.35
C PHE A 662 19.31 2.45 9.21
N TYR A 663 18.90 1.22 8.97
CA TYR A 663 17.64 0.66 9.51
C TYR A 663 17.88 -0.21 10.74
N GLN A 664 18.12 0.41 11.91
CA GLN A 664 18.24 -0.32 13.20
C GLN A 664 16.91 -0.99 13.64
N ASN A 665 15.78 -0.59 13.03
CA ASN A 665 14.44 -1.08 13.36
C ASN A 665 14.00 -2.33 12.57
N TYR A 666 14.83 -2.85 11.66
CA TYR A 666 14.53 -4.13 11.01
C TYR A 666 14.49 -5.27 12.03
N ARG A 667 13.47 -6.12 11.94
CA ARG A 667 13.22 -7.21 12.90
C ARG A 667 14.47 -8.08 13.11
N ILE A 668 15.09 -8.54 12.03
CA ILE A 668 16.29 -9.41 12.06
C ILE A 668 17.48 -8.69 12.69
N TYR A 669 17.71 -7.43 12.32
CA TYR A 669 18.81 -6.64 12.90
C TYR A 669 18.60 -6.44 14.40
N LYS A 670 17.40 -5.97 14.80
CA LYS A 670 17.05 -5.70 16.20
C LYS A 670 17.14 -6.95 17.09
N SER A 671 16.76 -8.11 16.57
CA SER A 671 16.86 -9.38 17.30
C SER A 671 18.26 -9.99 17.31
N SER A 672 19.21 -9.47 16.50
CA SER A 672 20.54 -10.05 16.36
C SER A 672 21.48 -9.63 17.49
N ARG A 673 21.22 -10.17 18.69
CA ARG A 673 22.01 -10.03 19.92
C ARG A 673 21.56 -11.07 20.96
N SER A 674 22.40 -11.38 21.95
CA SER A 674 22.00 -12.14 23.15
C SER A 674 21.93 -11.20 24.36
N ASN A 675 20.74 -11.04 24.97
CA ASN A 675 20.62 -10.14 26.13
C ASN A 675 21.19 -10.80 27.41
N LEU A 676 21.16 -12.14 27.50
CA LEU A 676 21.74 -12.87 28.62
C LEU A 676 23.26 -12.74 28.62
N GLN A 677 23.91 -12.92 27.47
CA GLN A 677 25.35 -12.73 27.30
C GLN A 677 25.79 -11.31 27.70
N LEU A 678 25.02 -10.28 27.36
CA LEU A 678 25.37 -8.90 27.72
C LEU A 678 25.33 -8.67 29.23
N LYS A 679 24.51 -9.43 29.97
CA LYS A 679 24.21 -9.17 31.38
C LYS A 679 25.15 -9.90 32.34
N SER A 680 25.62 -11.10 32.02
CA SER A 680 26.32 -11.99 32.95
C SER A 680 27.41 -12.81 32.26
N LYS A 681 28.58 -12.95 32.91
CA LYS A 681 29.68 -13.78 32.39
C LYS A 681 29.31 -15.27 32.31
N ALA A 682 28.44 -15.76 33.20
CA ALA A 682 28.00 -17.14 33.20
C ALA A 682 27.17 -17.51 31.96
N ASP A 683 26.57 -16.51 31.31
CA ASP A 683 25.67 -16.66 30.17
C ASP A 683 26.34 -16.32 28.83
N GLU A 684 27.67 -16.25 28.77
CA GLU A 684 28.38 -15.86 27.54
C GLU A 684 28.09 -16.80 26.35
N GLY A 685 27.78 -18.07 26.63
CA GLY A 685 27.37 -19.08 25.64
C GLY A 685 25.85 -19.19 25.42
N SER A 686 25.04 -18.40 26.12
CA SER A 686 23.57 -18.50 26.10
C SER A 686 22.96 -17.69 24.95
N GLU A 687 21.88 -18.22 24.34
CA GLU A 687 21.10 -17.58 23.28
C GLU A 687 21.89 -17.15 22.02
N LEU A 688 23.06 -17.74 21.76
CA LEU A 688 23.92 -17.39 20.60
C LEU A 688 23.22 -17.53 19.25
N LYS A 689 22.22 -18.40 19.13
CA LYS A 689 21.41 -18.57 17.92
C LYS A 689 20.78 -17.25 17.44
N ASN A 690 20.43 -16.35 18.35
CA ASN A 690 19.86 -15.05 18.00
C ASN A 690 20.88 -14.16 17.26
N CYS A 691 22.18 -14.35 17.51
CA CYS A 691 23.26 -13.58 16.90
C CYS A 691 23.57 -13.97 15.44
N GLY A 692 22.96 -15.05 14.92
CA GLY A 692 23.08 -15.45 13.52
C GLY A 692 24.52 -15.76 13.13
N SER A 693 25.00 -15.17 12.03
CA SER A 693 26.35 -15.41 11.51
C SER A 693 27.48 -14.79 12.35
N VAL A 694 27.15 -13.96 13.36
CA VAL A 694 28.15 -13.29 14.21
C VAL A 694 28.06 -13.82 15.64
N GLN A 695 28.18 -15.13 15.79
CA GLN A 695 28.04 -15.82 17.08
C GLN A 695 29.37 -16.32 17.66
N THR A 696 30.26 -16.87 16.84
CA THR A 696 31.52 -17.50 17.26
C THR A 696 32.66 -17.20 16.29
N VAL A 697 33.90 -17.28 16.77
CA VAL A 697 35.12 -17.36 15.94
C VAL A 697 35.81 -18.67 16.31
N GLY A 698 35.83 -19.63 15.38
CA GLY A 698 36.12 -21.02 15.73
C GLY A 698 35.04 -21.57 16.66
N ASP A 699 35.46 -22.22 17.74
CA ASP A 699 34.57 -22.79 18.77
C ASP A 699 34.32 -21.83 19.94
N GLU A 700 34.92 -20.64 19.93
CA GLU A 700 34.80 -19.65 21.01
C GLU A 700 33.74 -18.58 20.70
N PRO A 701 32.91 -18.19 21.68
CA PRO A 701 31.88 -17.16 21.49
C PRO A 701 32.48 -15.79 21.20
N ILE A 702 31.78 -15.02 20.36
CA ILE A 702 32.01 -13.58 20.22
C ILE A 702 31.24 -12.87 21.33
N VAL A 703 31.90 -12.01 22.09
CA VAL A 703 31.29 -11.20 23.14
C VAL A 703 31.59 -9.73 22.87
N PRO A 704 30.59 -8.87 22.67
CA PRO A 704 29.17 -9.17 22.42
C PRO A 704 28.91 -9.72 21.00
N CYS A 705 28.00 -10.69 20.87
CA CYS A 705 27.60 -11.28 19.60
C CYS A 705 26.51 -10.48 18.87
N GLY A 706 26.37 -10.75 17.57
CA GLY A 706 25.26 -10.30 16.74
C GLY A 706 25.49 -9.01 15.94
N LEU A 707 24.64 -8.79 14.94
CA LEU A 707 24.79 -7.70 13.96
C LEU A 707 24.68 -6.31 14.59
N VAL A 708 23.92 -6.18 15.69
CA VAL A 708 23.78 -4.88 16.38
C VAL A 708 25.14 -4.42 16.88
N ALA A 709 25.82 -5.24 17.68
CA ALA A 709 27.14 -4.87 18.21
C ALA A 709 28.19 -4.83 17.10
N TRP A 710 28.19 -5.81 16.19
CA TRP A 710 29.19 -5.93 15.13
C TRP A 710 29.27 -4.73 14.18
N SER A 711 28.17 -4.01 13.97
CA SER A 711 28.11 -2.84 13.08
C SER A 711 28.30 -1.50 13.82
N MET A 712 28.91 -1.51 15.00
CA MET A 712 29.11 -0.32 15.84
C MET A 712 29.85 0.81 15.11
N PHE A 713 29.32 2.02 15.23
CA PHE A 713 29.90 3.22 14.61
C PHE A 713 31.34 3.46 15.06
N ASN A 714 32.26 3.76 14.11
CA ASN A 714 33.70 3.80 14.35
C ASN A 714 34.45 5.05 13.80
N ASP A 715 33.72 6.11 13.42
CA ASP A 715 34.39 7.39 13.17
C ASP A 715 34.79 8.03 14.50
N THR A 716 35.87 8.81 14.48
CA THR A 716 36.33 9.56 15.65
C THR A 716 36.43 11.04 15.36
N TYR A 717 36.14 11.85 16.39
CA TYR A 717 36.19 13.31 16.32
C TYR A 717 37.18 13.88 17.34
N SER A 718 37.97 14.87 16.92
CA SER A 718 38.78 15.70 17.80
C SER A 718 38.56 17.17 17.46
N PHE A 719 38.50 18.03 18.48
CA PHE A 719 38.10 19.42 18.33
C PHE A 719 39.19 20.34 18.85
N SER A 720 39.39 21.47 18.19
CA SER A 720 40.32 22.51 18.63
C SER A 720 39.78 23.89 18.30
N VAL A 721 40.09 24.86 19.15
CA VAL A 721 39.72 26.26 19.01
C VAL A 721 40.97 27.09 19.25
N LYS A 722 41.34 27.94 18.29
CA LYS A 722 42.60 28.73 18.33
C LYS A 722 43.82 27.85 18.67
N ASP A 723 43.89 26.68 18.03
CA ASP A 723 44.92 25.63 18.24
C ASP A 723 45.01 25.05 19.66
N LYS A 724 44.04 25.34 20.54
CA LYS A 724 43.86 24.65 21.83
C LYS A 724 42.89 23.50 21.67
N ALA A 725 43.31 22.30 22.07
CA ALA A 725 42.45 21.11 22.02
C ALA A 725 41.28 21.23 23.02
N LEU A 726 40.07 20.93 22.55
CA LEU A 726 38.88 20.80 23.40
C LEU A 726 38.75 19.34 23.85
N ILE A 727 38.60 19.14 25.16
CA ILE A 727 38.44 17.81 25.73
C ILE A 727 37.03 17.29 25.42
N VAL A 728 36.95 16.15 24.74
CA VAL A 728 35.69 15.43 24.52
C VAL A 728 35.48 14.44 25.64
N ASN A 729 34.52 14.73 26.51
CA ASN A 729 34.14 13.83 27.59
C ASN A 729 33.18 12.77 27.05
N LYS A 730 33.61 11.50 27.09
CA LYS A 730 32.83 10.32 26.69
C LYS A 730 32.26 9.53 27.88
N MET A 731 32.47 10.01 29.10
CA MET A 731 31.93 9.36 30.30
C MET A 731 30.50 9.80 30.57
N ASN A 732 29.66 8.89 31.05
CA ASN A 732 28.27 9.13 31.45
C ASN A 732 27.43 9.70 30.30
N ILE A 733 27.64 9.18 29.09
CA ILE A 733 26.79 9.44 27.91
C ILE A 733 25.72 8.37 27.72
N ALA A 734 25.92 7.20 28.33
CA ALA A 734 24.92 6.14 28.41
C ALA A 734 23.97 6.35 29.61
N TRP A 735 22.80 5.72 29.55
CA TRP A 735 21.84 5.76 30.65
C TRP A 735 22.32 4.87 31.79
N GLU A 736 22.31 5.41 33.01
CA GLU A 736 22.75 4.69 34.21
C GLU A 736 21.99 3.36 34.44
N SER A 737 20.71 3.33 34.08
CA SER A 737 19.88 2.11 34.14
C SER A 737 20.36 1.01 33.18
N ASP A 738 20.91 1.38 32.02
CA ASP A 738 21.45 0.42 31.08
C ASP A 738 22.78 -0.13 31.59
N LYS A 739 23.66 0.75 32.13
CA LYS A 739 24.96 0.38 32.71
C LYS A 739 24.82 -0.64 33.84
N LYS A 740 23.83 -0.46 34.72
CA LYS A 740 23.61 -1.33 35.89
C LYS A 740 22.71 -2.55 35.63
N GLY A 741 21.75 -2.43 34.71
CA GLY A 741 20.69 -3.44 34.56
C GLY A 741 20.82 -4.32 33.31
N ARG A 742 21.56 -3.90 32.28
CA ARG A 742 21.59 -4.56 30.97
C ARG A 742 22.97 -5.01 30.52
N PHE A 743 24.03 -4.42 31.06
CA PHE A 743 25.41 -4.76 30.74
C PHE A 743 26.13 -5.17 32.03
N GLY A 744 26.77 -6.34 32.03
CA GLY A 744 27.48 -6.86 33.20
C GLY A 744 28.79 -6.12 33.48
N SER A 745 29.15 -5.98 34.75
CA SER A 745 30.47 -5.50 35.20
C SER A 745 31.55 -6.59 35.14
N ASP A 746 31.14 -7.84 34.95
CA ASP A 746 31.96 -9.04 34.85
C ASP A 746 32.11 -9.55 33.40
N VAL A 747 31.42 -8.94 32.44
CA VAL A 747 31.46 -9.32 31.02
C VAL A 747 32.47 -8.45 30.27
N TYR A 748 33.44 -9.08 29.61
CA TYR A 748 34.51 -8.41 28.86
C TYR A 748 34.45 -8.80 27.38
N PRO A 749 34.82 -7.91 26.44
CA PRO A 749 34.84 -8.26 25.02
C PRO A 749 35.79 -9.42 24.70
N LYS A 750 35.30 -10.42 23.96
CA LYS A 750 36.06 -11.61 23.51
C LYS A 750 35.83 -11.85 22.03
N ASN A 751 36.89 -12.12 21.28
CA ASN A 751 36.85 -12.42 19.83
C ASN A 751 36.11 -11.37 18.98
N PHE A 752 35.83 -10.18 19.53
CA PHE A 752 35.03 -9.16 18.89
C PHE A 752 35.83 -8.48 17.77
N GLN A 753 35.28 -8.49 16.56
CA GLN A 753 35.96 -8.03 15.34
C GLN A 753 37.29 -8.75 15.04
N ALA A 754 37.46 -9.99 15.53
CA ALA A 754 38.63 -10.83 15.27
C ALA A 754 38.56 -11.62 13.95
N GLY A 755 37.38 -11.70 13.31
CA GLY A 755 37.20 -12.36 12.01
C GLY A 755 37.76 -11.56 10.83
N GLY A 756 37.78 -12.17 9.64
CA GLY A 756 38.33 -11.56 8.41
C GLY A 756 37.56 -10.34 7.89
N VAL A 757 36.31 -10.12 8.34
CA VAL A 757 35.52 -8.94 8.00
C VAL A 757 35.25 -8.12 9.27
N ILE A 758 35.66 -6.85 9.24
CA ILE A 758 35.42 -5.87 10.30
C ILE A 758 34.17 -5.07 9.95
N GLY A 759 33.22 -4.99 10.88
CA GLY A 759 31.92 -4.36 10.67
C GLY A 759 31.82 -2.94 11.20
N GLY A 760 32.64 -2.61 12.19
CA GLY A 760 32.53 -1.37 12.94
C GLY A 760 33.72 -1.14 13.88
N ALA A 761 33.41 -0.62 15.06
CA ALA A 761 34.41 -0.26 16.07
C ALA A 761 34.97 -1.50 16.76
N ARG A 762 36.19 -1.37 17.30
CA ARG A 762 36.75 -2.35 18.25
C ARG A 762 36.46 -1.89 19.67
N LEU A 763 36.21 -2.85 20.56
CA LEU A 763 36.02 -2.62 21.99
C LEU A 763 37.34 -2.83 22.74
N ASN A 764 37.47 -2.19 23.90
CA ASN A 764 38.64 -2.40 24.76
C ASN A 764 38.45 -3.69 25.57
N SER A 765 39.30 -4.69 25.35
CA SER A 765 39.23 -5.98 26.05
C SER A 765 39.59 -5.92 27.54
N SER A 766 40.21 -4.82 28.01
CA SER A 766 40.55 -4.61 29.43
C SER A 766 39.43 -3.92 30.23
N ILE A 767 38.33 -3.52 29.59
CA ILE A 767 37.23 -2.77 30.21
C ILE A 767 35.92 -3.57 30.05
N PRO A 768 35.13 -3.74 31.12
CA PRO A 768 33.87 -4.48 31.04
C PRO A 768 32.82 -3.75 30.17
N LEU A 769 31.84 -4.48 29.63
CA LEU A 769 30.83 -3.91 28.72
C LEU A 769 30.00 -2.79 29.37
N SER A 770 29.76 -2.86 30.68
CA SER A 770 29.04 -1.84 31.46
C SER A 770 29.74 -0.48 31.53
N GLU A 771 31.05 -0.43 31.27
CA GLU A 771 31.85 0.80 31.26
C GLU A 771 32.14 1.31 29.83
N GLN A 772 31.73 0.57 28.79
CA GLN A 772 31.88 0.99 27.40
C GLN A 772 30.65 1.78 26.92
N ASP A 773 30.53 3.03 27.37
CA ASP A 773 29.38 3.89 27.09
C ASP A 773 29.03 4.00 25.58
N ASP A 774 30.03 4.10 24.69
CA ASP A 774 29.82 4.16 23.24
C ASP A 774 29.06 2.92 22.71
N LEU A 775 29.37 1.73 23.24
CA LEU A 775 28.68 0.48 22.91
C LEU A 775 27.23 0.54 23.39
N ILE A 776 27.01 0.97 24.63
CA ILE A 776 25.67 1.03 25.24
C ILE A 776 24.76 1.99 24.45
N VAL A 777 25.29 3.15 24.03
CA VAL A 777 24.56 4.10 23.17
C VAL A 777 24.20 3.47 21.82
N TRP A 778 25.12 2.71 21.20
CA TRP A 778 24.87 2.04 19.93
C TRP A 778 23.82 0.92 20.05
N MET A 779 23.92 0.10 21.10
CA MET A 779 23.08 -1.08 21.36
C MET A 779 21.61 -0.78 21.61
N ARG A 780 21.24 0.50 21.78
CA ARG A 780 19.84 0.96 21.83
C ARG A 780 19.31 1.26 20.42
N PRO A 781 18.54 0.38 19.76
CA PRO A 781 18.18 0.58 18.36
C PRO A 781 17.32 1.83 18.14
N ALA A 782 17.62 2.60 17.10
CA ALA A 782 16.82 3.75 16.71
C ALA A 782 15.50 3.30 16.04
N PRO A 783 14.38 4.03 16.28
CA PRO A 783 13.07 3.67 15.70
C PRO A 783 12.90 4.07 14.23
N LEU A 784 13.71 5.03 13.75
CA LEU A 784 13.66 5.60 12.40
C LEU A 784 14.97 5.31 11.66
N ARG A 785 14.94 5.39 10.31
CA ARG A 785 16.13 5.21 9.44
C ARG A 785 17.18 6.32 9.56
N ASN A 786 16.74 7.51 9.96
CA ASN A 786 17.59 8.66 10.19
C ASN A 786 17.60 8.93 11.68
N PHE A 787 18.77 8.87 12.32
CA PHE A 787 18.87 8.98 13.77
C PHE A 787 20.18 9.64 14.19
N ARG A 788 20.13 10.25 15.38
CA ARG A 788 21.29 10.81 16.09
C ARG A 788 21.65 9.91 17.26
N LYS A 789 22.94 9.80 17.55
CA LYS A 789 23.48 9.12 18.73
C LYS A 789 24.49 10.01 19.39
N LEU A 790 24.47 10.03 20.72
CA LEU A 790 25.40 10.84 21.51
C LEU A 790 26.79 10.22 21.42
N TYR A 791 27.78 11.01 21.02
CA TYR A 791 29.19 10.63 20.94
C TYR A 791 29.98 11.07 22.17
N GLY A 792 29.61 12.21 22.76
CA GLY A 792 30.37 12.86 23.82
C GLY A 792 29.81 14.23 24.15
N ARG A 793 30.47 14.93 25.06
CA ARG A 793 30.18 16.34 25.37
C ARG A 793 31.46 17.14 25.57
N ILE A 794 31.36 18.45 25.33
CA ILE A 794 32.40 19.44 25.58
C ILE A 794 31.94 20.24 26.81
N ASP A 795 32.72 20.17 27.89
CA ASP A 795 32.38 20.77 29.19
C ASP A 795 32.89 22.22 29.32
N VAL A 796 33.03 22.93 28.20
CA VAL A 796 33.40 24.36 28.14
C VAL A 796 32.47 25.11 27.19
N ASP A 797 32.26 26.40 27.46
CA ASP A 797 31.42 27.27 26.63
C ASP A 797 32.12 27.56 25.29
N LEU A 798 31.33 27.72 24.22
CA LEU A 798 31.81 28.10 22.90
C LEU A 798 31.22 29.45 22.50
N GLU A 799 32.07 30.42 22.18
CA GLU A 799 31.63 31.79 21.93
C GLU A 799 31.12 31.99 20.50
N ALA A 800 30.24 32.99 20.32
CA ALA A 800 29.72 33.32 19.00
C ALA A 800 30.84 33.76 18.04
N ASN A 801 30.77 33.30 16.79
CA ASN A 801 31.75 33.48 15.72
C ASN A 801 33.13 32.82 15.97
N GLU A 802 33.25 31.97 16.98
CA GLU A 802 34.44 31.16 17.16
C GLU A 802 34.54 30.08 16.07
N GLU A 803 35.74 29.88 15.52
CA GLU A 803 36.00 28.85 14.51
C GLU A 803 36.55 27.60 15.20
N ILE A 804 35.79 26.51 15.10
CA ILE A 804 36.15 25.19 15.62
C ILE A 804 36.76 24.38 14.49
N LYS A 805 38.01 23.97 14.66
CA LYS A 805 38.67 23.01 13.78
C LYS A 805 38.36 21.60 14.28
N VAL A 806 37.73 20.80 13.44
CA VAL A 806 37.37 19.41 13.72
C VAL A 806 38.21 18.48 12.87
N GLU A 807 38.92 17.57 13.52
CA GLU A 807 39.60 16.45 12.87
C GLU A 807 38.70 15.21 12.96
N ILE A 808 38.36 14.64 11.80
CA ILE A 808 37.44 13.52 11.64
C ILE A 808 38.21 12.35 11.02
N LYS A 809 38.20 11.19 11.68
CA LYS A 809 38.65 9.94 11.07
C LYS A 809 37.46 9.19 10.48
N ASN A 810 37.33 9.26 9.16
CA ASN A 810 36.19 8.77 8.37
C ASN A 810 36.32 7.27 8.07
N ASN A 811 36.09 6.41 9.07
CA ASN A 811 36.28 4.95 9.00
C ASN A 811 34.99 4.17 8.70
N TYR A 812 33.83 4.69 9.06
CA TYR A 812 32.56 3.97 9.02
C TYR A 812 32.01 3.92 7.60
N ASN A 813 31.74 2.72 7.09
CA ASN A 813 31.24 2.55 5.74
C ASN A 813 29.74 2.81 5.64
N SER A 814 29.36 4.06 5.33
CA SER A 814 27.98 4.41 4.96
C SER A 814 27.69 4.30 3.46
N TYR A 815 28.74 4.32 2.63
CA TYR A 815 28.63 4.36 1.17
C TYR A 815 28.08 3.07 0.57
N GLY A 816 28.35 1.91 1.20
CA GLY A 816 27.87 0.60 0.73
C GLY A 816 26.34 0.46 0.70
N TYR A 817 25.63 1.23 1.51
CA TYR A 817 24.16 1.29 1.51
C TYR A 817 23.60 2.66 1.12
N GLY A 818 24.45 3.60 0.69
CA GLY A 818 24.05 4.94 0.26
C GLY A 818 23.66 5.91 1.38
N GLY A 819 24.08 5.66 2.62
CA GLY A 819 23.80 6.54 3.76
C GLY A 819 24.76 7.72 3.88
N GLU A 820 24.26 8.79 4.50
CA GLU A 820 24.99 10.03 4.75
C GLU A 820 25.43 10.10 6.22
N LYS A 821 26.51 10.86 6.48
CA LYS A 821 27.08 11.04 7.82
C LYS A 821 27.23 12.51 8.15
N LEU A 822 26.65 12.90 9.28
CA LEU A 822 26.73 14.27 9.77
C LEU A 822 27.25 14.28 11.20
N LEU A 823 28.09 15.26 11.49
CA LEU A 823 28.49 15.66 12.82
C LEU A 823 27.55 16.77 13.30
N VAL A 824 27.01 16.65 14.51
CA VAL A 824 26.09 17.63 15.07
C VAL A 824 26.57 18.08 16.44
N LEU A 825 26.79 19.38 16.62
CA LEU A 825 27.01 20.01 17.92
C LEU A 825 25.71 20.67 18.36
N SER A 826 25.23 20.37 19.57
CA SER A 826 23.93 20.85 20.05
C SER A 826 23.98 21.20 21.53
N THR A 827 23.28 22.28 21.88
CA THR A 827 22.92 22.59 23.28
C THR A 827 21.59 21.92 23.63
N THR A 828 21.23 21.85 24.91
CA THR A 828 19.91 21.33 25.31
C THR A 828 19.10 22.39 26.04
N SER A 829 17.79 22.22 25.95
CA SER A 829 16.80 22.95 26.75
C SER A 829 16.07 22.00 27.69
N ALA A 830 15.20 22.53 28.55
CA ALA A 830 14.32 21.72 29.39
C ALA A 830 13.42 20.75 28.58
N PHE A 831 13.17 21.05 27.30
CA PHE A 831 12.39 20.19 26.39
C PHE A 831 13.28 19.29 25.52
N GLY A 832 14.57 19.19 25.83
CA GLY A 832 15.56 18.43 25.07
C GLY A 832 16.23 19.25 23.97
N GLY A 833 16.55 18.59 22.86
CA GLY A 833 17.19 19.20 21.70
C GLY A 833 16.27 20.11 20.89
N LYS A 834 16.77 20.60 19.75
CA LYS A 834 16.01 21.52 18.89
C LYS A 834 14.86 20.78 18.21
N SER A 835 13.62 21.10 18.59
CA SER A 835 12.43 20.58 17.94
C SER A 835 11.27 21.57 18.02
N LYS A 836 10.88 22.10 16.86
CA LYS A 836 9.73 23.02 16.75
C LYS A 836 8.38 22.29 16.80
N PHE A 837 8.37 20.96 16.63
CA PHE A 837 7.15 20.18 16.49
C PHE A 837 6.21 20.35 17.70
N LEU A 838 6.73 20.18 18.91
CA LEU A 838 5.92 20.25 20.13
C LEU A 838 5.27 21.63 20.28
N GLY A 839 6.05 22.70 20.14
CA GLY A 839 5.54 24.07 20.23
C GLY A 839 4.48 24.38 19.16
N ILE A 840 4.73 24.01 17.91
CA ILE A 840 3.77 24.21 16.81
C ILE A 840 2.50 23.39 17.04
N ALA A 841 2.59 22.14 17.51
CA ALA A 841 1.44 21.30 17.75
C ALA A 841 0.51 21.89 18.84
N TYR A 842 1.07 22.31 19.98
CA TYR A 842 0.31 22.96 21.05
C TYR A 842 -0.32 24.29 20.60
N LEU A 843 0.42 25.12 19.86
CA LEU A 843 -0.10 26.37 19.30
C LEU A 843 -1.23 26.14 18.30
N THR A 844 -1.10 25.11 17.46
CA THR A 844 -2.09 24.79 16.43
C THR A 844 -3.39 24.30 17.07
N ILE A 845 -3.30 23.35 18.00
CA ILE A 845 -4.47 22.82 18.71
C ILE A 845 -5.10 23.91 19.57
N GLY A 846 -4.31 24.65 20.35
CA GLY A 846 -4.79 25.77 21.16
C GLY A 846 -5.45 26.86 20.32
N GLY A 847 -4.88 27.18 19.15
CA GLY A 847 -5.42 28.14 18.20
C GLY A 847 -6.76 27.69 17.60
N PHE A 848 -6.89 26.41 17.21
CA PHE A 848 -8.17 25.86 16.75
C PHE A 848 -9.21 25.84 17.87
N CYS A 849 -8.82 25.48 19.10
CA CYS A 849 -9.73 25.52 20.23
C CYS A 849 -10.24 26.94 20.51
N PHE A 850 -9.36 27.95 20.42
CA PHE A 850 -9.73 29.35 20.56
C PHE A 850 -10.68 29.80 19.44
N LEU A 851 -10.39 29.43 18.18
CA LEU A 851 -11.24 29.73 17.04
C LEU A 851 -12.64 29.12 17.20
N PHE A 852 -12.74 27.83 17.54
CA PHE A 852 -14.02 27.16 17.73
C PHE A 852 -14.80 27.70 18.93
N ALA A 853 -14.13 28.10 20.01
CA ALA A 853 -14.79 28.78 21.13
C ALA A 853 -15.47 30.07 20.67
N ILE A 854 -14.80 30.89 19.84
CA ILE A 854 -15.37 32.11 19.27
C ILE A 854 -16.54 31.80 18.33
N VAL A 855 -16.37 30.84 17.41
CA VAL A 855 -17.42 30.46 16.45
C VAL A 855 -18.66 29.94 17.19
N PHE A 856 -18.49 29.06 18.17
CA PHE A 856 -19.62 28.55 18.97
C PHE A 856 -20.26 29.64 19.83
N ALA A 857 -19.48 30.59 20.37
CA ALA A 857 -20.03 31.74 21.08
C ALA A 857 -20.88 32.62 20.14
N ILE A 858 -20.39 32.93 18.94
CA ILE A 858 -21.12 33.67 17.90
C ILE A 858 -22.43 32.94 17.54
N ILE A 859 -22.36 31.65 17.20
CA ILE A 859 -23.56 30.86 16.85
C ILE A 859 -24.53 30.82 18.03
N HIS A 860 -24.05 30.65 19.26
CA HIS A 860 -24.90 30.65 20.44
C HIS A 860 -25.59 32.00 20.69
N CYS A 861 -24.94 33.12 20.36
CA CYS A 861 -25.51 34.46 20.45
C CYS A 861 -26.55 34.73 19.36
N PHE A 862 -26.28 34.35 18.10
CA PHE A 862 -27.16 34.69 16.96
C PHE A 862 -28.27 33.66 16.69
N LYS A 863 -28.04 32.37 16.97
CA LYS A 863 -28.97 31.26 16.71
C LYS A 863 -29.19 30.46 17.99
N ARG A 864 -29.66 31.14 19.03
CA ARG A 864 -29.99 30.49 20.30
C ARG A 864 -31.19 29.56 20.11
N ARG A 865 -30.97 28.27 20.34
CA ARG A 865 -32.03 27.26 20.45
C ARG A 865 -32.23 26.90 21.91
N ASP A 866 -33.47 26.76 22.33
CA ASP A 866 -33.78 26.31 23.67
C ASP A 866 -33.46 24.81 23.84
N ILE A 867 -32.87 24.47 24.98
CA ILE A 867 -32.44 23.11 25.28
C ILE A 867 -33.70 22.28 25.56
N GLY A 868 -33.86 21.18 24.83
CA GLY A 868 -35.02 20.30 25.00
C GLY A 868 -36.30 20.80 24.29
N ASP A 869 -36.19 21.77 23.38
CA ASP A 869 -37.34 22.24 22.59
C ASP A 869 -37.99 21.08 21.80
N THR A 870 -39.24 20.78 22.16
CA THR A 870 -40.03 19.69 21.59
C THR A 870 -40.42 19.94 20.14
N ALA A 871 -40.38 21.19 19.64
CA ALA A 871 -40.68 21.51 18.25
C ALA A 871 -39.67 20.88 17.26
N TYR A 872 -38.46 20.58 17.71
CA TYR A 872 -37.42 19.97 16.88
C TYR A 872 -37.44 18.44 16.88
N LEU A 873 -38.29 17.79 17.70
CA LEU A 873 -38.50 16.34 17.68
C LEU A 873 -39.05 15.93 16.31
N SER A 874 -38.50 14.88 15.71
CA SER A 874 -38.80 14.51 14.32
C SER A 874 -40.28 14.26 14.06
N TRP A 875 -41.02 13.77 15.06
CA TRP A 875 -42.47 13.53 14.99
C TRP A 875 -43.34 14.78 15.23
N ASN A 876 -42.76 15.86 15.76
CA ASN A 876 -43.43 17.16 15.92
C ASN A 876 -43.19 18.10 14.73
N ARG A 877 -42.24 17.77 13.84
CA ARG A 877 -42.07 18.47 12.57
C ARG A 877 -43.15 18.01 11.60
N SER A 878 -44.15 18.86 11.36
CA SER A 878 -45.17 18.59 10.33
C SER A 878 -44.50 18.31 8.98
N PRO A 879 -44.93 17.29 8.21
CA PRO A 879 -44.42 17.06 6.87
C PRO A 879 -44.83 18.25 6.01
N VAL A 880 -43.86 19.06 5.58
CA VAL A 880 -44.09 20.09 4.58
C VAL A 880 -44.42 19.37 3.27
N GLY A 881 -45.71 19.32 2.97
CA GLY A 881 -46.23 18.74 1.75
C GLY A 881 -45.71 19.48 0.53
N TYR A 882 -45.15 18.73 -0.39
CA TYR A 882 -45.17 19.07 -1.81
C TYR A 882 -46.64 19.13 -2.24
N TYR A 883 -47.22 20.34 -2.26
CA TYR A 883 -48.40 20.61 -3.06
C TYR A 883 -47.96 21.20 -4.39
N ILE A 884 -48.22 20.42 -5.43
CA ILE A 884 -48.19 20.83 -6.83
C ILE A 884 -49.20 21.95 -7.02
N LYS A 885 -48.75 23.09 -7.55
CA LYS A 885 -49.48 23.91 -8.52
C LYS A 885 -48.51 24.67 -9.40
#